data_AF-E4L113-F1
#
_entry.id   AF-E4L113-F1
#
_cell.length_a   1.000
_cell.length_b   1.000
_cell.length_c   1.000
_cell.angle_alpha   90.00
_cell.angle_beta   90.00
_cell.angle_gamma   90.00
#
_symmetry.space_group_name_H-M   'P 1'
#
loop_
_entity.id
_entity.type
_entity.pdbx_description
1 polymer ?
#
loop_
_entity_poly.entity_id
_entity_poly.type
_entity_poly.pdbx_seq_one_letter_code
_entity_poly.pdbx_strand_id
1 'polypeptide(L)'
;MNKNFQKGVVSLVLSSMILTNTAFAASEIINKSETVYVLKKDDKITDKTVSVWLNSEDNIKGKDKSNLKNVKNLKTDEMIKNDSGYIYWDEDVKDIYYQGKSEKDLPVDVKIDYYLEGEKIENSDLKGKSGHLKVVISAENKNYAIKRIGGKKQRVYAPYTLMAAMSFPQEVASNIETKDAKVAKDGKNEMVTTILTPGLRENFENILEERQMEEFKSQATIEMDIKDYEPVEAYIVISNELFQNEADLKSIDKLRDGIKELEDNSEKLVDASSKLSDAQGELNDGLKEMGDGTVKLKDGSKELYDKSGEFEDKIDEVIDKVEPIPGAAQEMYEGGSKLTSGITDYTSAVGKMNEKTGEMKDGARKLHDGSVELDNGIGKLKDATIKLREGSSKLSKIDEMKEEALKKLSELKAGIGKLSVGADKVDAGASKALESSKELAAGQDKFNSNFQQLNKQVQGMKVPDLSGLGNINVEGDLQNIGDNAQSIGASAQDIGNAIAILNRSKDPAAQEAIGILQGAAGKIGQNAQAISGSTNKIAGKLQGLSGLNGMAGQLQGLEQLKVGMNQLAAASERLNSGTSQLPGGLEQLQAGTSELASGARQIDGELAKAMSEAASKLDTSQLMKLSDSLIKLDDATTKLKDGSSKLREGTEQSEDAVNKFTDAITELDSNSSKLKNGASDLTSGLLEFRDKSQDFKEFPRLKTEGIVPMRDGIKKLDDGIIDLSAGAFKLKDGSNLIDDNMRIFAEKLQEFKQKGIDELDRKTEELPEFKETVDAMLELSKGDNSFTGTNEGFDTKYRIIEKIK
;
A
#
# COMPACT_ATOMS: atom_id res chain seq x y z
N MET A 1 11.48 -109.14 43.77
CA MET A 1 10.90 -107.79 43.92
C MET A 1 9.78 -107.59 42.91
N ASN A 2 8.83 -106.70 43.23
CA ASN A 2 7.39 -106.82 42.99
C ASN A 2 6.92 -106.51 41.54
N LYS A 3 6.12 -107.41 40.93
CA LYS A 3 5.39 -107.20 39.65
C LYS A 3 4.42 -105.99 39.67
N ASN A 4 4.19 -105.40 40.84
CA ASN A 4 3.33 -104.22 41.03
C ASN A 4 4.04 -102.88 40.74
N PHE A 5 5.39 -102.85 40.68
CA PHE A 5 6.14 -101.60 40.44
C PHE A 5 6.26 -101.25 38.95
N GLN A 6 6.42 -102.25 38.07
CA GLN A 6 6.31 -102.07 36.61
C GLN A 6 4.91 -101.59 36.20
N LYS A 7 3.86 -102.01 36.93
CA LYS A 7 2.50 -101.47 36.75
C LYS A 7 2.37 -100.03 37.27
N GLY A 8 3.12 -99.64 38.30
CA GLY A 8 3.09 -98.30 38.87
C GLY A 8 3.70 -97.23 37.95
N VAL A 9 4.87 -97.49 37.35
CA VAL A 9 5.51 -96.57 36.40
C VAL A 9 4.74 -96.49 35.08
N VAL A 10 4.23 -97.63 34.58
CA VAL A 10 3.36 -97.65 33.39
C VAL A 10 2.01 -96.98 33.67
N SER A 11 1.43 -97.14 34.88
CA SER A 11 0.18 -96.48 35.26
C SER A 11 0.33 -94.99 35.51
N LEU A 12 1.48 -94.51 36.00
CA LEU A 12 1.75 -93.07 36.18
C LEU A 12 1.92 -92.37 34.84
N VAL A 13 2.66 -92.98 33.89
CA VAL A 13 2.81 -92.48 32.52
C VAL A 13 1.50 -92.54 31.73
N LEU A 14 0.66 -93.56 31.97
CA LEU A 14 -0.69 -93.65 31.37
C LEU A 14 -1.68 -92.65 32.00
N SER A 15 -1.61 -92.41 33.31
CA SER A 15 -2.53 -91.51 34.01
C SER A 15 -2.25 -90.02 33.78
N SER A 16 -1.00 -89.63 33.49
CA SER A 16 -0.66 -88.26 33.10
C SER A 16 -0.94 -87.93 31.63
N MET A 17 -1.30 -88.93 30.81
CA MET A 17 -1.64 -88.75 29.38
C MET A 17 -3.15 -88.76 29.10
N ILE A 18 -4.00 -88.87 30.12
CA ILE A 18 -5.43 -88.57 29.98
C ILE A 18 -5.60 -87.05 30.09
N LEU A 19 -5.13 -86.33 29.07
CA LEU A 19 -5.61 -84.98 28.78
C LEU A 19 -7.00 -85.14 28.19
N THR A 20 -7.97 -84.54 28.87
CA THR A 20 -9.39 -84.54 28.55
C THR A 20 -9.63 -84.23 27.07
N ASN A 21 -10.26 -85.16 26.34
CA ASN A 21 -10.90 -84.85 25.07
C ASN A 21 -12.04 -83.86 25.35
N THR A 22 -11.88 -82.61 24.96
CA THR A 22 -12.99 -81.68 24.84
C THR A 22 -13.78 -82.05 23.59
N ALA A 23 -14.93 -82.70 23.76
CA ALA A 23 -15.83 -83.01 22.66
C ALA A 23 -16.41 -81.71 22.07
N PHE A 24 -16.02 -81.40 20.83
CA PHE A 24 -16.76 -80.48 19.97
C PHE A 24 -17.82 -81.29 19.21
N ALA A 25 -19.07 -80.83 19.27
CA ALA A 25 -20.19 -81.45 18.58
C ALA A 25 -20.08 -81.26 17.06
N ALA A 26 -19.92 -82.37 16.31
CA ALA A 26 -20.59 -82.66 15.03
C ALA A 26 -19.96 -83.92 14.39
N SER A 27 -20.83 -84.86 13.96
CA SER A 27 -20.57 -86.16 13.30
C SER A 27 -20.19 -87.33 14.23
N GLU A 28 -20.60 -88.55 13.85
CA GLU A 28 -20.26 -89.84 14.49
C GLU A 28 -18.74 -90.10 14.37
N ILE A 29 -17.92 -89.35 15.10
CA ILE A 29 -16.46 -89.49 15.07
C ILE A 29 -16.04 -90.61 16.01
N ILE A 30 -15.38 -91.63 15.45
CA ILE A 30 -14.77 -92.72 16.21
C ILE A 30 -13.35 -92.29 16.61
N ASN A 31 -13.07 -92.20 17.90
CA ASN A 31 -11.71 -91.98 18.39
C ASN A 31 -10.88 -93.24 18.21
N LYS A 32 -9.78 -93.16 17.47
CA LYS A 32 -8.84 -94.26 17.25
C LYS A 32 -7.52 -93.95 17.93
N SER A 33 -7.25 -94.64 19.02
CA SER A 33 -5.99 -94.56 19.75
C SER A 33 -5.09 -95.75 19.41
N GLU A 34 -3.97 -95.49 18.76
CA GLU A 34 -2.98 -96.51 18.40
C GLU A 34 -1.78 -96.45 19.35
N THR A 35 -1.39 -97.58 19.90
CA THR A 35 -0.17 -97.72 20.71
C THR A 35 0.75 -98.73 20.05
N VAL A 36 1.87 -98.25 19.53
CA VAL A 36 2.90 -99.06 18.88
C VAL A 36 3.88 -99.52 19.96
N TYR A 37 3.76 -100.76 20.41
CA TYR A 37 4.73 -101.38 21.30
C TYR A 37 5.91 -101.91 20.50
N VAL A 38 7.11 -101.40 20.82
CA VAL A 38 8.37 -101.79 20.19
C VAL A 38 9.26 -102.43 21.26
N LEU A 39 9.75 -103.63 21.01
CA LEU A 39 10.78 -104.26 21.83
C LEU A 39 12.10 -104.21 21.08
N LYS A 40 13.10 -103.54 21.64
CA LYS A 40 14.46 -103.51 21.11
C LYS A 40 15.40 -104.27 22.04
N LYS A 41 16.34 -105.00 21.44
CA LYS A 41 17.46 -105.62 22.14
C LYS A 41 18.75 -105.34 21.37
N ASP A 42 19.76 -104.79 22.04
CA ASP A 42 21.03 -104.38 21.40
C ASP A 42 20.75 -103.55 20.12
N ASP A 43 19.90 -102.52 20.24
CA ASP A 43 19.41 -101.64 19.17
C ASP A 43 18.67 -102.29 17.97
N LYS A 44 18.33 -103.58 18.05
CA LYS A 44 17.54 -104.28 17.02
C LYS A 44 16.10 -104.49 17.47
N ILE A 45 15.14 -104.13 16.60
CA ILE A 45 13.72 -104.38 16.83
C ILE A 45 13.47 -105.89 16.77
N THR A 46 13.11 -106.48 17.91
CA THR A 46 12.72 -107.89 18.03
C THR A 46 11.22 -108.11 17.94
N ASP A 47 10.41 -107.10 18.28
CA ASP A 47 8.96 -107.14 18.18
C ASP A 47 8.38 -105.75 17.91
N LYS A 48 7.36 -105.69 17.04
CA LYS A 48 6.57 -104.49 16.77
C LYS A 48 5.09 -104.85 16.72
N THR A 49 4.38 -104.53 17.79
CA THR A 49 2.95 -104.82 17.94
C THR A 49 2.21 -103.52 18.08
N VAL A 50 1.18 -103.32 17.27
CA VAL A 50 0.30 -102.16 17.40
C VAL A 50 -0.98 -102.61 18.07
N SER A 51 -1.31 -102.00 19.19
CA SER A 51 -2.61 -102.11 19.84
C SER A 51 -3.46 -100.90 19.46
N VAL A 52 -4.69 -101.15 19.04
CA VAL A 52 -5.64 -100.12 18.68
C VAL A 52 -6.83 -100.20 19.61
N TRP A 53 -7.22 -99.04 20.14
CA TRP A 53 -8.44 -98.83 20.88
C TRP A 53 -9.33 -97.87 20.09
N LEU A 54 -10.50 -98.36 19.70
CA LEU A 54 -11.57 -97.55 19.15
C LEU A 54 -12.56 -97.22 20.24
N ASN A 55 -12.92 -95.94 20.36
CA ASN A 55 -13.90 -95.45 21.32
C ASN A 55 -14.84 -94.43 20.66
N SER A 56 -16.15 -94.56 20.89
CA SER A 56 -17.16 -93.62 20.42
C SER A 56 -18.24 -93.39 21.48
N GLU A 57 -18.92 -92.25 21.44
CA GLU A 57 -20.11 -92.01 22.27
C GLU A 57 -21.30 -92.91 21.84
N ASP A 58 -21.31 -93.32 20.57
CA ASP A 58 -22.31 -94.20 19.94
C ASP A 58 -21.76 -95.61 19.63
N ASN A 59 -22.60 -96.50 19.08
CA ASN A 59 -22.16 -97.84 18.64
C ASN A 59 -21.13 -97.72 17.51
N ILE A 60 -20.03 -98.47 17.60
CA ILE A 60 -18.94 -98.38 16.63
C ILE A 60 -19.34 -99.04 15.32
N LYS A 61 -19.68 -98.20 14.33
CA LYS A 61 -19.95 -98.57 12.95
C LYS A 61 -19.02 -97.81 12.03
N GLY A 62 -18.10 -98.51 11.37
CA GLY A 62 -17.10 -97.82 10.58
C GLY A 62 -16.13 -98.73 9.87
N LYS A 63 -15.48 -98.14 8.86
CA LYS A 63 -14.43 -98.77 8.08
C LYS A 63 -13.08 -98.26 8.58
N ASP A 64 -12.40 -99.05 9.39
CA ASP A 64 -11.13 -98.68 9.99
C ASP A 64 -9.97 -99.04 9.03
N LYS A 65 -9.22 -98.03 8.57
CA LYS A 65 -8.04 -98.26 7.74
C LYS A 65 -6.90 -98.84 8.58
N SER A 66 -6.36 -99.99 8.18
CA SER A 66 -5.29 -100.64 8.93
C SER A 66 -4.33 -101.39 8.01
N ASN A 67 -3.03 -101.14 8.18
CA ASN A 67 -1.93 -101.89 7.55
C ASN A 67 -1.48 -103.11 8.36
N LEU A 68 -2.18 -103.45 9.46
CA LEU A 68 -1.75 -104.49 10.39
C LEU A 68 -1.95 -105.90 9.83
N LYS A 69 -0.97 -106.77 10.12
CA LYS A 69 -0.99 -108.21 9.84
C LYS A 69 -1.28 -108.98 11.13
N ASN A 70 -1.82 -110.19 11.01
CA ASN A 70 -2.14 -111.08 12.15
C ASN A 70 -2.99 -110.37 13.22
N VAL A 71 -4.08 -109.75 12.78
CA VAL A 71 -4.94 -108.93 13.65
C VAL A 71 -5.81 -109.83 14.52
N LYS A 72 -5.84 -109.54 15.82
CA LYS A 72 -6.72 -110.23 16.78
C LYS A 72 -7.45 -109.26 17.70
N ASN A 73 -8.67 -109.61 18.09
CA ASN A 73 -9.44 -108.91 19.10
C ASN A 73 -8.83 -109.20 20.48
N LEU A 74 -8.65 -108.19 21.32
CA LEU A 74 -8.02 -108.32 22.62
C LEU A 74 -8.97 -108.80 23.73
N LYS A 75 -10.29 -108.68 23.54
CA LYS A 75 -11.30 -109.14 24.49
C LYS A 75 -11.71 -110.60 24.22
N THR A 76 -11.81 -110.99 22.95
CA THR A 76 -12.29 -112.32 22.55
C THR A 76 -11.19 -113.26 22.08
N ASP A 77 -9.97 -112.76 21.85
CA ASP A 77 -8.84 -113.49 21.22
C ASP A 77 -9.13 -114.01 19.79
N GLU A 78 -10.23 -113.57 19.16
CA GLU A 78 -10.59 -113.96 17.79
C GLU A 78 -9.76 -113.22 16.75
N MET A 79 -9.41 -113.93 15.66
CA MET A 79 -8.70 -113.35 14.52
C MET A 79 -9.63 -112.44 13.71
N ILE A 80 -9.20 -111.21 13.45
CA ILE A 80 -9.96 -110.22 12.66
C ILE A 80 -9.42 -110.21 11.23
N LYS A 81 -10.32 -110.27 10.25
CA LYS A 81 -9.96 -110.21 8.85
C LYS A 81 -9.68 -108.77 8.43
N ASN A 82 -8.49 -108.54 7.90
CA ASN A 82 -8.12 -107.28 7.25
C ASN A 82 -8.29 -107.45 5.73
N ASP A 83 -9.34 -106.87 5.17
CA ASP A 83 -9.71 -106.97 3.77
C ASP A 83 -9.17 -105.76 2.98
N SER A 84 -8.06 -105.97 2.29
CA SER A 84 -7.41 -104.96 1.44
C SER A 84 -7.04 -103.66 2.17
N GLY A 85 -6.55 -103.78 3.42
CA GLY A 85 -6.10 -102.65 4.23
C GLY A 85 -7.20 -102.00 5.07
N TYR A 86 -8.34 -102.67 5.25
CA TYR A 86 -9.46 -102.20 6.05
C TYR A 86 -10.04 -103.30 6.94
N ILE A 87 -10.46 -102.89 8.13
CA ILE A 87 -11.22 -103.67 9.09
C ILE A 87 -12.62 -103.06 9.19
N TYR A 88 -13.65 -103.89 9.07
CA TYR A 88 -15.04 -103.43 9.10
C TYR A 88 -15.64 -103.71 10.49
N TRP A 89 -16.17 -102.66 11.12
CA TRP A 89 -16.83 -102.74 12.42
C TRP A 89 -18.33 -102.44 12.25
N ASP A 90 -19.17 -103.34 12.74
CA ASP A 90 -20.62 -103.16 12.91
C ASP A 90 -21.01 -103.79 14.26
N GLU A 91 -20.45 -103.22 15.33
CA GLU A 91 -20.56 -103.77 16.68
C GLU A 91 -21.43 -102.85 17.53
N ASP A 92 -22.39 -103.42 18.26
CA ASP A 92 -23.23 -102.67 19.23
C ASP A 92 -22.47 -102.41 20.54
N VAL A 93 -21.22 -101.93 20.43
CA VAL A 93 -20.34 -101.59 21.56
C VAL A 93 -19.68 -100.24 21.34
N LYS A 94 -19.31 -99.60 22.46
CA LYS A 94 -18.61 -98.30 22.47
C LYS A 94 -17.09 -98.41 22.50
N ASP A 95 -16.56 -99.62 22.75
CA ASP A 95 -15.13 -99.85 22.92
C ASP A 95 -14.68 -101.15 22.24
N ILE A 96 -13.80 -101.01 21.24
CA ILE A 96 -13.17 -102.12 20.54
C ILE A 96 -11.66 -102.06 20.77
N TYR A 97 -11.08 -103.20 21.14
CA TYR A 97 -9.65 -103.36 21.32
C TYR A 97 -9.15 -104.47 20.42
N TYR A 98 -8.17 -104.15 19.58
CA TYR A 98 -7.54 -105.14 18.74
C TYR A 98 -6.03 -104.88 18.66
N GLN A 99 -5.27 -105.88 18.24
CA GLN A 99 -3.84 -105.73 18.02
C GLN A 99 -3.38 -106.49 16.79
N GLY A 100 -2.27 -106.07 16.20
CA GLY A 100 -1.61 -106.77 15.09
C GLY A 100 -0.12 -106.41 15.00
N LYS A 101 0.56 -107.01 14.03
CA LYS A 101 1.96 -106.72 13.69
C LYS A 101 2.03 -105.68 12.58
N SER A 102 3.00 -104.77 12.65
CA SER A 102 3.25 -103.76 11.62
C SER A 102 4.65 -103.86 11.05
N GLU A 103 4.79 -103.58 9.76
CA GLU A 103 6.06 -103.44 9.04
C GLU A 103 6.43 -101.97 8.78
N LYS A 104 5.56 -101.00 9.14
CA LYS A 104 5.84 -99.55 8.96
C LYS A 104 7.08 -99.16 9.77
N ASP A 105 7.95 -98.34 9.17
CA ASP A 105 9.11 -97.77 9.87
C ASP A 105 8.67 -96.81 10.97
N LEU A 106 9.52 -96.68 12.00
CA LEU A 106 9.27 -95.76 13.09
C LEU A 106 9.60 -94.32 12.65
N PRO A 107 8.75 -93.33 12.94
CA PRO A 107 8.96 -91.92 12.56
C PRO A 107 10.14 -91.29 13.31
N VAL A 108 10.46 -91.82 14.49
CA VAL A 108 11.60 -91.43 15.32
C VAL A 108 12.37 -92.68 15.68
N ASP A 109 13.68 -92.63 15.49
CA ASP A 109 14.59 -93.71 15.82
C ASP A 109 15.36 -93.39 17.10
N VAL A 110 15.16 -94.21 18.12
CA VAL A 110 15.80 -94.03 19.44
C VAL A 110 16.91 -95.03 19.62
N LYS A 111 18.08 -94.55 20.06
CA LYS A 111 19.28 -95.32 20.34
C LYS A 111 19.79 -95.01 21.74
N ILE A 112 20.31 -96.03 22.41
CA ILE A 112 20.93 -95.88 23.74
C ILE A 112 22.34 -96.42 23.67
N ASP A 113 23.31 -95.51 23.62
CA ASP A 113 24.72 -95.85 23.61
C ASP A 113 25.28 -95.85 25.05
N TYR A 114 26.03 -96.90 25.39
CA TYR A 114 26.67 -97.05 26.70
C TYR A 114 28.19 -96.94 26.56
N TYR A 115 28.82 -96.26 27.51
CA TYR A 115 30.27 -96.11 27.58
C TYR A 115 30.73 -96.38 29.02
N LEU A 116 31.57 -97.40 29.21
CA LEU A 116 32.17 -97.72 30.50
C LEU A 116 33.63 -97.28 30.49
N GLU A 117 34.02 -96.42 31.45
CA GLU A 117 35.38 -95.83 31.49
C GLU A 117 35.76 -95.13 30.16
N GLY A 118 34.77 -94.56 29.46
CA GLY A 118 34.94 -93.87 28.18
C GLY A 118 34.94 -94.77 26.93
N GLU A 119 34.98 -96.10 27.08
CA GLU A 119 34.94 -97.05 25.97
C GLU A 119 33.50 -97.51 25.68
N LYS A 120 33.12 -97.51 24.39
CA LYS A 120 31.77 -97.94 23.97
C LYS A 120 31.57 -99.43 24.27
N ILE A 121 30.42 -99.78 24.84
CA ILE A 121 30.09 -101.14 25.24
C ILE A 121 28.61 -101.46 24.98
N GLU A 122 28.32 -102.71 24.63
CA GLU A 122 26.93 -103.19 24.46
C GLU A 122 26.25 -103.37 25.82
N ASN A 123 24.95 -103.10 25.92
CA ASN A 123 24.22 -103.19 27.19
C ASN A 123 24.28 -104.61 27.80
N SER A 124 24.22 -105.63 26.95
CA SER A 124 24.31 -107.03 27.36
C SER A 124 25.67 -107.39 27.98
N ASP A 125 26.75 -106.71 27.60
CA ASP A 125 28.11 -106.90 28.12
C ASP A 125 28.40 -106.10 29.39
N LEU A 126 27.52 -105.19 29.80
CA LEU A 126 27.65 -104.45 31.07
C LEU A 126 27.39 -105.33 32.31
N LYS A 127 26.81 -106.52 32.13
CA LYS A 127 26.41 -107.36 33.25
C LYS A 127 27.60 -107.73 34.16
N GLY A 128 27.47 -107.38 35.44
CA GLY A 128 28.48 -107.64 36.49
C GLY A 128 29.69 -106.70 36.46
N LYS A 129 29.70 -105.69 35.58
CA LYS A 129 30.78 -104.70 35.51
C LYS A 129 30.59 -103.60 36.55
N SER A 130 31.69 -102.94 36.90
CA SER A 130 31.73 -101.79 37.82
C SER A 130 32.66 -100.72 37.23
N GLY A 131 32.39 -99.45 37.50
CA GLY A 131 33.13 -98.31 36.95
C GLY A 131 32.24 -97.11 36.66
N HIS A 132 32.77 -96.12 35.98
CA HIS A 132 32.02 -94.95 35.55
C HIS A 132 31.27 -95.22 34.23
N LEU A 133 29.94 -95.17 34.27
CA LEU A 133 29.06 -95.42 33.14
C LEU A 133 28.45 -94.12 32.63
N LYS A 134 28.61 -93.87 31.33
CA LYS A 134 27.91 -92.83 30.59
C LYS A 134 26.87 -93.48 29.67
N VAL A 135 25.63 -93.00 29.77
CA VAL A 135 24.49 -93.41 28.94
C VAL A 135 24.07 -92.23 28.09
N VAL A 136 24.03 -92.41 26.78
CA VAL A 136 23.58 -91.40 25.82
C VAL A 136 22.32 -91.88 25.15
N ILE A 137 21.20 -91.22 25.44
CA ILE A 137 19.91 -91.46 24.77
C ILE A 137 19.82 -90.47 23.63
N SER A 138 19.75 -90.94 22.38
CA SER A 138 19.61 -90.09 21.20
C SER A 138 18.37 -90.46 20.40
N ALA A 139 17.76 -89.45 19.79
CA ALA A 139 16.53 -89.57 19.02
C ALA A 139 16.69 -88.87 17.67
N GLU A 140 16.52 -89.63 16.59
CA GLU A 140 16.59 -89.12 15.23
C GLU A 140 15.19 -89.08 14.63
N ASN A 141 14.72 -87.88 14.27
CA ASN A 141 13.44 -87.71 13.60
C ASN A 141 13.59 -87.92 12.10
N LYS A 142 12.92 -88.94 11.57
CA LYS A 142 12.96 -89.31 10.15
C LYS A 142 11.79 -88.72 9.36
N ASN A 143 10.80 -88.15 10.04
CA ASN A 143 9.63 -87.56 9.40
C ASN A 143 9.82 -86.05 9.19
N TYR A 144 10.05 -85.65 7.94
CA TYR A 144 10.16 -84.26 7.52
C TYR A 144 9.56 -84.04 6.13
N ALA A 145 9.23 -82.78 5.81
CA ALA A 145 8.94 -82.34 4.45
C ALA A 145 9.77 -81.11 4.08
N ILE A 146 10.02 -80.94 2.78
CA ILE A 146 10.63 -79.71 2.26
C ILE A 146 9.52 -78.67 2.09
N LYS A 147 9.55 -77.62 2.91
CA LYS A 147 8.58 -76.51 2.89
C LYS A 147 9.28 -75.21 2.51
N ARG A 148 8.51 -74.25 2.00
CA ARG A 148 9.01 -72.92 1.67
C ARG A 148 8.69 -71.99 2.83
N ILE A 149 9.71 -71.54 3.54
CA ILE A 149 9.63 -70.66 4.71
C ILE A 149 10.48 -69.44 4.40
N GLY A 150 9.95 -68.22 4.60
CA GLY A 150 10.70 -66.99 4.31
C GLY A 150 11.20 -66.93 2.87
N GLY A 151 10.47 -67.54 1.93
CA GLY A 151 10.86 -67.65 0.53
C GLY A 151 11.97 -68.68 0.22
N LYS A 152 12.60 -69.34 1.22
CA LYS A 152 13.65 -70.35 1.08
C LYS A 152 13.10 -71.77 1.25
N LYS A 153 13.71 -72.77 0.62
CA LYS A 153 13.36 -74.19 0.81
C LYS A 153 14.13 -74.75 2.00
N GLN A 154 13.44 -75.23 3.02
CA GLN A 154 14.05 -75.86 4.18
C GLN A 154 13.32 -77.14 4.58
N ARG A 155 14.02 -78.01 5.32
CA ARG A 155 13.40 -79.22 5.90
C ARG A 155 12.66 -78.80 7.16
N VAL A 156 11.36 -79.10 7.20
CA VAL A 156 10.55 -78.95 8.39
C VAL A 156 10.22 -80.36 8.89
N TYR A 157 10.62 -80.66 10.11
CA TYR A 157 10.41 -81.93 10.79
C TYR A 157 9.04 -81.94 11.49
N ALA A 158 8.37 -83.09 11.44
CA ALA A 158 7.15 -83.31 12.20
C ALA A 158 7.47 -83.24 13.71
N PRO A 159 6.71 -82.48 14.52
CA PRO A 159 7.07 -82.26 15.91
C PRO A 159 6.77 -83.50 16.76
N TYR A 160 7.82 -84.18 17.20
CA TYR A 160 7.73 -85.31 18.12
C TYR A 160 8.26 -84.94 19.49
N THR A 161 7.60 -85.44 20.53
CA THR A 161 8.10 -85.45 21.89
C THR A 161 8.37 -86.88 22.31
N LEU A 162 9.56 -87.09 22.85
CA LEU A 162 10.02 -88.35 23.39
C LEU A 162 10.24 -88.18 24.89
N MET A 163 9.63 -89.03 25.70
CA MET A 163 9.89 -89.14 27.12
C MET A 163 10.57 -90.48 27.40
N ALA A 164 11.80 -90.45 27.93
CA ALA A 164 12.53 -91.67 28.30
C ALA A 164 12.66 -91.76 29.81
N ALA A 165 12.42 -92.95 30.37
CA ALA A 165 12.56 -93.24 31.78
C ALA A 165 13.39 -94.52 31.99
N MET A 166 14.40 -94.41 32.86
CA MET A 166 15.24 -95.53 33.30
C MET A 166 15.22 -95.57 34.84
N SER A 167 15.15 -96.77 35.42
CA SER A 167 15.13 -96.96 36.87
C SER A 167 16.31 -97.80 37.29
N PHE A 168 17.18 -97.23 38.14
CA PHE A 168 18.40 -97.88 38.61
C PHE A 168 18.29 -98.22 40.10
N PRO A 169 18.62 -99.44 40.54
CA PRO A 169 18.74 -99.75 41.95
C PRO A 169 19.90 -98.97 42.58
N GLN A 170 19.69 -98.34 43.74
CA GLN A 170 20.68 -97.48 44.39
C GLN A 170 21.93 -98.25 44.87
N GLU A 171 21.78 -99.56 45.10
CA GLU A 171 22.89 -100.46 45.44
C GLU A 171 23.81 -100.75 44.23
N VAL A 172 23.32 -100.46 43.02
CA VAL A 172 23.95 -100.79 41.73
C VAL A 172 24.44 -99.55 41.00
N ALA A 173 23.71 -98.43 41.03
CA ALA A 173 24.11 -97.16 40.46
C ALA A 173 24.05 -96.05 41.52
N SER A 174 25.10 -95.22 41.58
CA SER A 174 25.23 -94.10 42.49
C SER A 174 25.83 -92.88 41.78
N ASN A 175 25.73 -91.69 42.38
CA ASN A 175 26.25 -90.44 41.81
C ASN A 175 25.70 -90.15 40.39
N ILE A 176 24.39 -90.29 40.20
CA ILE A 176 23.77 -89.99 38.90
C ILE A 176 23.81 -88.46 38.66
N GLU A 177 24.58 -88.04 37.68
CA GLU A 177 24.73 -86.66 37.24
C GLU A 177 24.24 -86.46 35.81
N THR A 178 23.47 -85.39 35.58
CA THR A 178 22.92 -85.06 34.27
C THR A 178 22.42 -83.61 34.23
N LYS A 179 22.59 -82.96 33.08
CA LYS A 179 22.01 -81.63 32.77
C LYS A 179 20.78 -81.73 31.86
N ASP A 180 20.48 -82.93 31.36
CA ASP A 180 19.48 -83.18 30.32
C ASP A 180 18.31 -84.04 30.80
N ALA A 181 18.37 -84.50 32.05
CA ALA A 181 17.35 -85.34 32.65
C ALA A 181 17.06 -84.90 34.09
N LYS A 182 15.93 -85.36 34.61
CA LYS A 182 15.53 -85.19 36.00
C LYS A 182 15.73 -86.50 36.73
N VAL A 183 16.44 -86.44 37.86
CA VAL A 183 16.65 -87.58 38.75
C VAL A 183 15.69 -87.48 39.94
N ALA A 184 14.97 -88.56 40.22
CA ALA A 184 14.06 -88.67 41.36
C ALA A 184 14.34 -89.94 42.14
N LYS A 185 14.35 -89.85 43.48
CA LYS A 185 14.55 -91.01 44.36
C LYS A 185 13.20 -91.63 44.72
N ASP A 186 13.06 -92.92 44.49
CA ASP A 186 11.86 -93.69 44.84
C ASP A 186 12.25 -94.96 45.62
N GLY A 187 12.22 -94.84 46.94
CA GLY A 187 12.54 -95.92 47.88
C GLY A 187 13.98 -96.42 47.72
N LYS A 188 14.16 -97.55 47.04
CA LYS A 188 15.46 -98.20 46.78
C LYS A 188 16.00 -97.98 45.36
N ASN A 189 15.28 -97.23 44.52
CA ASN A 189 15.63 -96.96 43.14
C ASN A 189 15.80 -95.45 42.91
N GLU A 190 16.67 -95.10 41.96
CA GLU A 190 16.75 -93.77 41.38
C GLU A 190 16.18 -93.82 39.96
N MET A 191 15.17 -93.00 39.69
CA MET A 191 14.56 -92.85 38.37
C MET A 191 15.18 -91.66 37.65
N VAL A 192 15.61 -91.87 36.42
CA VAL A 192 16.08 -90.82 35.52
C VAL A 192 15.05 -90.66 34.41
N THR A 193 14.52 -89.45 34.24
CA THR A 193 13.54 -89.13 33.19
C THR A 193 14.01 -87.95 32.36
N THR A 194 13.98 -88.08 31.04
CA THR A 194 14.32 -87.00 30.10
C THR A 194 13.21 -86.79 29.08
N ILE A 195 13.12 -85.57 28.55
CA ILE A 195 12.25 -85.21 27.43
C ILE A 195 13.14 -84.75 26.29
N LEU A 196 12.98 -85.34 25.11
CA LEU A 196 13.65 -84.97 23.87
C LEU A 196 12.61 -84.53 22.83
N THR A 197 12.98 -83.56 22.00
CA THR A 197 12.16 -83.01 20.91
C THR A 197 12.93 -83.05 19.59
N PRO A 198 13.15 -84.24 19.02
CA PRO A 198 14.00 -84.39 17.84
C PRO A 198 13.39 -83.71 16.60
N GLY A 199 14.19 -82.94 15.88
CA GLY A 199 13.75 -82.14 14.71
C GLY A 199 13.22 -80.75 15.06
N LEU A 200 12.96 -80.45 16.35
CA LEU A 200 12.38 -79.17 16.76
C LEU A 200 13.40 -78.03 16.69
N ARG A 201 14.68 -78.30 17.03
CA ARG A 201 15.76 -77.32 16.94
C ARG A 201 15.99 -76.89 15.48
N GLU A 202 16.01 -77.86 14.60
CA GLU A 202 16.23 -77.71 13.16
C GLU A 202 15.12 -76.89 12.50
N ASN A 203 13.89 -76.98 13.00
CA ASN A 203 12.78 -76.16 12.49
C ASN A 203 12.96 -74.66 12.76
N PHE A 204 13.64 -74.29 13.85
CA PHE A 204 13.75 -72.91 14.31
C PHE A 204 15.16 -72.31 14.24
N GLU A 205 16.15 -73.05 13.73
CA GLU A 205 17.57 -72.64 13.72
C GLU A 205 17.84 -71.29 13.05
N ASN A 206 17.01 -70.91 12.08
CA ASN A 206 17.14 -69.68 11.30
C ASN A 206 16.23 -68.55 11.80
N ILE A 207 15.47 -68.78 12.89
CA ILE A 207 14.40 -67.89 13.38
C ILE A 207 14.59 -67.57 14.87
N LEU A 208 15.07 -68.51 15.68
CA LEU A 208 15.28 -68.32 17.11
C LEU A 208 16.77 -68.21 17.42
N GLU A 209 17.09 -67.41 18.44
CA GLU A 209 18.45 -67.35 18.97
C GLU A 209 18.81 -68.65 19.70
N GLU A 210 20.10 -68.99 19.74
CA GLU A 210 20.61 -70.23 20.35
C GLU A 210 20.11 -70.47 21.78
N ARG A 211 19.98 -69.40 22.57
CA ARG A 211 19.48 -69.44 23.96
C ARG A 211 18.02 -69.87 24.05
N GLN A 212 17.21 -69.54 23.05
CA GLN A 212 15.78 -69.89 23.01
C GLN A 212 15.57 -71.36 22.63
N MET A 213 16.58 -72.01 22.05
CA MET A 213 16.52 -73.40 21.59
C MET A 213 17.25 -74.38 22.54
N GLU A 214 17.75 -73.94 23.70
CA GLU A 214 18.49 -74.79 24.65
C GLU A 214 17.68 -76.01 25.12
N GLU A 215 16.36 -75.88 25.19
CA GLU A 215 15.43 -76.95 25.58
C GLU A 215 15.05 -77.89 24.43
N PHE A 216 15.36 -77.52 23.17
CA PHE A 216 15.09 -78.34 21.99
C PHE A 216 16.22 -79.36 21.78
N LYS A 217 16.20 -80.43 22.59
CA LYS A 217 17.24 -81.45 22.62
C LYS A 217 16.83 -82.70 21.86
N SER A 218 17.72 -83.23 21.03
CA SER A 218 17.58 -84.54 20.37
C SER A 218 18.37 -85.65 21.08
N GLN A 219 19.15 -85.30 22.10
CA GLN A 219 19.92 -86.24 22.91
C GLN A 219 19.98 -85.83 24.38
N ALA A 220 20.14 -86.81 25.26
CA ALA A 220 20.39 -86.61 26.69
C ALA A 220 21.55 -87.49 27.15
N THR A 221 22.41 -86.92 27.99
CA THR A 221 23.52 -87.65 28.61
C THR A 221 23.26 -87.86 30.10
N ILE A 222 23.48 -89.09 30.57
CA ILE A 222 23.38 -89.48 31.97
C ILE A 222 24.71 -90.14 32.36
N GLU A 223 25.36 -89.65 33.40
CA GLU A 223 26.61 -90.22 33.93
C GLU A 223 26.37 -90.74 35.34
N MET A 224 26.97 -91.88 35.68
CA MET A 224 26.78 -92.53 36.98
C MET A 224 27.93 -93.47 37.31
N ASP A 225 28.13 -93.77 38.59
CA ASP A 225 29.04 -94.82 39.05
C ASP A 225 28.26 -96.12 39.26
N ILE A 226 28.70 -97.20 38.61
CA ILE A 226 28.05 -98.52 38.69
C ILE A 226 28.88 -99.54 39.47
N LYS A 227 28.19 -100.46 40.17
CA LYS A 227 28.77 -101.60 40.87
C LYS A 227 27.93 -102.86 40.63
N ASP A 228 28.59 -103.92 40.17
CA ASP A 228 27.95 -105.20 39.81
C ASP A 228 26.69 -105.00 38.96
N TYR A 229 26.84 -104.28 37.85
CA TYR A 229 25.72 -103.72 37.11
C TYR A 229 24.79 -104.79 36.53
N GLU A 230 23.49 -104.61 36.78
CA GLU A 230 22.44 -105.35 36.07
C GLU A 230 21.83 -104.45 35.00
N PRO A 231 21.82 -104.87 33.72
CA PRO A 231 21.20 -104.11 32.65
C PRO A 231 19.74 -103.76 32.96
N VAL A 232 19.47 -102.46 33.05
CA VAL A 232 18.12 -101.93 33.27
C VAL A 232 17.42 -101.70 31.94
N GLU A 233 16.10 -101.73 31.97
CA GLU A 233 15.27 -101.50 30.79
C GLU A 233 14.94 -100.00 30.70
N ALA A 234 15.10 -99.42 29.51
CA ALA A 234 14.63 -98.08 29.21
C ALA A 234 13.21 -98.14 28.64
N TYR A 235 12.32 -97.34 29.22
CA TYR A 235 10.96 -97.16 28.73
C TYR A 235 10.87 -95.81 28.05
N ILE A 236 10.51 -95.81 26.77
CA ILE A 236 10.44 -94.60 25.97
C ILE A 236 9.02 -94.46 25.42
N VAL A 237 8.44 -93.27 25.56
CA VAL A 237 7.17 -92.91 24.94
C VAL A 237 7.42 -91.82 23.93
N ILE A 238 7.05 -92.04 22.68
CA ILE A 238 7.18 -91.07 21.58
C ILE A 238 5.78 -90.73 21.08
N SER A 239 5.49 -89.43 20.96
CA SER A 239 4.20 -88.97 20.46
C SER A 239 4.32 -87.57 19.84
N ASN A 240 3.52 -87.29 18.82
CA ASN A 240 3.30 -85.94 18.28
C ASN A 240 1.94 -85.35 18.72
N GLU A 241 1.20 -86.04 19.59
CA GLU A 241 -0.16 -85.65 20.02
C GLU A 241 -0.19 -84.23 20.63
N LEU A 242 0.90 -83.81 21.27
CA LEU A 242 1.04 -82.46 21.86
C LEU A 242 0.90 -81.33 20.83
N PHE A 243 1.12 -81.62 19.54
CA PHE A 243 1.18 -80.63 18.46
C PHE A 243 0.07 -80.81 17.42
N GLN A 244 -0.99 -81.55 17.73
CA GLN A 244 -2.09 -81.79 16.78
C GLN A 244 -3.25 -80.78 16.92
N ASN A 245 -3.29 -80.01 18.02
CA ASN A 245 -4.29 -78.95 18.24
C ASN A 245 -3.97 -77.70 17.40
N GLU A 246 -5.00 -76.99 16.94
CA GLU A 246 -4.81 -75.74 16.17
C GLU A 246 -4.22 -74.62 17.03
N ALA A 247 -3.13 -74.02 16.55
CA ALA A 247 -2.60 -72.78 17.09
C ALA A 247 -3.31 -71.59 16.41
N ASP A 248 -3.87 -70.66 17.19
CA ASP A 248 -4.44 -69.42 16.64
C ASP A 248 -3.33 -68.40 16.31
N LEU A 249 -2.79 -68.51 15.09
CA LEU A 249 -1.69 -67.67 14.61
C LEU A 249 -2.15 -66.52 13.69
N LYS A 250 -3.47 -66.31 13.53
CA LYS A 250 -4.02 -65.22 12.68
C LYS A 250 -3.79 -63.82 13.26
N SER A 251 -3.47 -63.73 14.55
CA SER A 251 -3.15 -62.49 15.25
C SER A 251 -1.81 -61.89 14.82
N ILE A 252 -0.89 -62.71 14.31
CA ILE A 252 0.45 -62.30 13.88
C ILE A 252 0.40 -61.46 12.59
N ASP A 253 -0.42 -61.87 11.62
CA ASP A 253 -0.59 -61.13 10.35
C ASP A 253 -1.15 -59.72 10.61
N LYS A 254 -2.19 -59.62 11.44
CA LYS A 254 -2.79 -58.33 11.85
C LYS A 254 -1.80 -57.42 12.58
N LEU A 255 -0.92 -58.00 13.40
CA LEU A 255 0.12 -57.23 14.09
C LEU A 255 1.10 -56.63 13.09
N ARG A 256 1.55 -57.39 12.09
CA ARG A 256 2.50 -56.92 11.08
C ARG A 256 1.90 -55.85 10.18
N ASP A 257 0.65 -56.03 9.75
CA ASP A 257 -0.08 -55.03 8.97
C ASP A 257 -0.27 -53.73 9.77
N GLY A 258 -0.63 -53.84 11.05
CA GLY A 258 -0.77 -52.68 11.93
C GLY A 258 0.52 -51.92 12.17
N ILE A 259 1.67 -52.61 12.25
CA ILE A 259 2.99 -51.97 12.38
C ILE A 259 3.37 -51.22 11.10
N LYS A 260 3.12 -51.80 9.92
CA LYS A 260 3.35 -51.11 8.63
C LYS A 260 2.47 -49.88 8.47
N GLU A 261 1.18 -49.98 8.80
CA GLU A 261 0.28 -48.83 8.75
C GLU A 261 0.71 -47.72 9.73
N LEU A 262 1.21 -48.10 10.91
CA LEU A 262 1.78 -47.16 11.87
C LEU A 262 3.04 -46.49 11.33
N GLU A 263 3.92 -47.24 10.65
CA GLU A 263 5.12 -46.70 9.99
C GLU A 263 4.76 -45.68 8.91
N ASP A 264 3.92 -46.06 7.94
CA ASP A 264 3.48 -45.19 6.84
C ASP A 264 2.83 -43.90 7.35
N ASN A 265 1.99 -44.00 8.38
CA ASN A 265 1.32 -42.84 8.95
C ASN A 265 2.28 -41.96 9.76
N SER A 266 3.29 -42.53 10.41
CA SER A 266 4.32 -41.77 11.11
C SER A 266 5.21 -40.99 10.14
N GLU A 267 5.55 -41.57 8.98
CA GLU A 267 6.32 -40.88 7.94
C GLU A 267 5.56 -39.70 7.36
N LYS A 268 4.28 -39.88 7.03
CA LYS A 268 3.41 -38.77 6.59
C LYS A 268 3.32 -37.65 7.62
N LEU A 269 3.29 -38.00 8.92
CA LEU A 269 3.22 -37.00 9.99
C LEU A 269 4.54 -36.24 10.16
N VAL A 270 5.69 -36.89 9.97
CA VAL A 270 7.00 -36.23 9.92
C VAL A 270 7.06 -35.27 8.73
N ASP A 271 6.68 -35.72 7.54
CA ASP A 271 6.65 -34.89 6.34
C ASP A 271 5.73 -33.66 6.48
N ALA A 272 4.52 -33.87 7.04
CA ALA A 272 3.59 -32.79 7.30
C ALA A 272 4.14 -31.77 8.32
N SER A 273 4.84 -32.24 9.34
CA SER A 273 5.47 -31.39 10.36
C SER A 273 6.60 -30.55 9.76
N SER A 274 7.42 -31.13 8.88
CA SER A 274 8.47 -30.41 8.14
C SER A 274 7.89 -29.32 7.24
N LYS A 275 6.87 -29.65 6.43
CA LYS A 275 6.20 -28.67 5.55
C LYS A 275 5.59 -27.50 6.33
N LEU A 276 5.05 -27.78 7.50
CA LEU A 276 4.45 -26.74 8.34
C LEU A 276 5.53 -25.86 9.01
N SER A 277 6.70 -26.42 9.35
CA SER A 277 7.87 -25.62 9.76
C SER A 277 8.39 -24.73 8.62
N ASP A 278 8.49 -25.26 7.39
CA ASP A 278 8.91 -24.46 6.22
C ASP A 278 7.94 -23.28 5.98
N ALA A 279 6.63 -23.53 6.02
CA ALA A 279 5.61 -22.49 5.89
C ALA A 279 5.67 -21.45 7.02
N GLN A 280 6.03 -21.86 8.23
CA GLN A 280 6.25 -20.97 9.37
C GLN A 280 7.50 -20.09 9.15
N GLY A 281 8.54 -20.63 8.51
CA GLY A 281 9.70 -19.88 8.04
C GLY A 281 9.32 -18.77 7.04
N GLU A 282 8.51 -19.10 6.02
CA GLU A 282 8.01 -18.11 5.06
C GLU A 282 7.18 -17.00 5.74
N LEU A 283 6.36 -17.36 6.73
CA LEU A 283 5.62 -16.38 7.53
C LEU A 283 6.57 -15.46 8.31
N ASN A 284 7.61 -16.01 8.94
CA ASN A 284 8.62 -15.23 9.66
C ASN A 284 9.36 -14.24 8.75
N ASP A 285 9.69 -14.64 7.53
CA ASP A 285 10.29 -13.78 6.52
C ASP A 285 9.33 -12.66 6.09
N GLY A 286 8.05 -12.98 5.83
CA GLY A 286 7.03 -11.98 5.54
C GLY A 286 6.82 -10.98 6.69
N LEU A 287 6.87 -11.43 7.94
CA LEU A 287 6.78 -10.56 9.12
C LEU A 287 8.01 -9.69 9.29
N LYS A 288 9.19 -10.16 8.87
CA LYS A 288 10.41 -9.35 8.82
C LYS A 288 10.29 -8.25 7.75
N GLU A 289 9.83 -8.58 6.55
CA GLU A 289 9.59 -7.59 5.50
C GLU A 289 8.54 -6.54 5.92
N MET A 290 7.47 -6.98 6.60
CA MET A 290 6.49 -6.07 7.19
C MET A 290 7.14 -5.15 8.23
N GLY A 291 7.96 -5.70 9.13
CA GLY A 291 8.73 -4.93 10.11
C GLY A 291 9.62 -3.87 9.44
N ASP A 292 10.43 -4.27 8.47
CA ASP A 292 11.30 -3.37 7.70
C ASP A 292 10.49 -2.30 6.93
N GLY A 293 9.33 -2.70 6.40
CA GLY A 293 8.37 -1.80 5.76
C GLY A 293 7.82 -0.75 6.73
N THR A 294 7.47 -1.13 7.96
CA THR A 294 7.01 -0.17 8.98
C THR A 294 8.09 0.83 9.39
N VAL A 295 9.37 0.42 9.42
CA VAL A 295 10.50 1.33 9.67
C VAL A 295 10.61 2.36 8.55
N LYS A 296 10.56 1.94 7.29
CA LYS A 296 10.57 2.87 6.14
C LYS A 296 9.38 3.82 6.16
N LEU A 297 8.19 3.31 6.51
CA LEU A 297 6.99 4.11 6.58
C LEU A 297 7.10 5.18 7.67
N LYS A 298 7.68 4.82 8.83
CA LYS A 298 7.97 5.73 9.94
C LYS A 298 8.97 6.83 9.54
N ASP A 299 10.05 6.45 8.88
CA ASP A 299 11.04 7.42 8.40
C ASP A 299 10.40 8.40 7.41
N GLY A 300 9.58 7.90 6.48
CA GLY A 300 8.84 8.73 5.53
C GLY A 300 7.77 9.63 6.18
N SER A 301 7.02 9.13 7.18
CA SER A 301 6.06 9.94 7.93
C SER A 301 6.74 11.01 8.76
N LYS A 302 7.90 10.71 9.33
CA LYS A 302 8.72 11.67 10.04
C LYS A 302 9.25 12.76 9.10
N GLU A 303 9.79 12.39 7.94
CA GLU A 303 10.25 13.35 6.93
C GLU A 303 9.09 14.25 6.48
N LEU A 304 7.90 13.69 6.23
CA LEU A 304 6.71 14.45 5.89
C LEU A 304 6.27 15.41 7.02
N TYR A 305 6.37 14.98 8.28
CA TYR A 305 6.08 15.82 9.44
C TYR A 305 7.09 16.98 9.57
N ASP A 306 8.36 16.72 9.32
CA ASP A 306 9.43 17.73 9.37
C ASP A 306 9.27 18.72 8.20
N LYS A 307 9.04 18.24 6.97
CA LYS A 307 8.78 19.07 5.78
C LYS A 307 7.50 19.88 5.84
N SER A 308 6.45 19.33 6.45
CA SER A 308 5.23 20.11 6.70
C SER A 308 5.47 21.24 7.71
N GLY A 309 6.49 21.13 8.57
CA GLY A 309 6.95 22.24 9.41
C GLY A 309 7.74 23.29 8.68
N GLU A 310 8.67 22.90 7.82
CA GLU A 310 9.34 23.86 6.93
C GLU A 310 8.32 24.61 6.06
N PHE A 311 7.24 23.93 5.62
CA PHE A 311 6.15 24.55 4.88
C PHE A 311 5.33 25.51 5.74
N GLU A 312 5.04 25.16 7.00
CA GLU A 312 4.39 26.04 7.97
C GLU A 312 5.21 27.33 8.19
N ASP A 313 6.52 27.20 8.42
CA ASP A 313 7.43 28.33 8.64
C ASP A 313 7.49 29.25 7.39
N LYS A 314 7.52 28.67 6.18
CA LYS A 314 7.46 29.45 4.94
C LYS A 314 6.14 30.19 4.77
N ILE A 315 5.04 29.62 5.25
CA ILE A 315 3.73 30.28 5.21
C ILE A 315 3.69 31.43 6.21
N ASP A 316 4.35 31.32 7.37
CA ASP A 316 4.55 32.46 8.27
C ASP A 316 5.34 33.59 7.60
N GLU A 317 6.45 33.29 6.90
CA GLU A 317 7.18 34.32 6.14
C GLU A 317 6.32 35.01 5.07
N VAL A 318 5.41 34.27 4.42
CA VAL A 318 4.48 34.84 3.45
C VAL A 318 3.45 35.72 4.15
N ILE A 319 2.88 35.27 5.27
CA ILE A 319 1.93 36.03 6.08
C ILE A 319 2.56 37.37 6.49
N ASP A 320 3.79 37.36 7.04
CA ASP A 320 4.50 38.57 7.46
C ASP A 320 4.72 39.57 6.30
N LYS A 321 4.97 39.06 5.09
CA LYS A 321 5.17 39.90 3.90
C LYS A 321 3.87 40.48 3.34
N VAL A 322 2.75 39.80 3.48
CA VAL A 322 1.45 40.26 2.96
C VAL A 322 0.63 41.05 3.99
N GLU A 323 0.91 40.89 5.29
CA GLU A 323 0.27 41.62 6.39
C GLU A 323 0.29 43.15 6.22
N PRO A 324 1.38 43.83 5.79
CA PRO A 324 1.37 45.28 5.64
C PRO A 324 0.66 45.80 4.38
N ILE A 325 0.35 44.94 3.40
CA ILE A 325 -0.20 45.35 2.09
C ILE A 325 -1.53 46.11 2.21
N PRO A 326 -2.52 45.68 3.03
CA PRO A 326 -3.78 46.42 3.19
C PRO A 326 -3.58 47.84 3.72
N GLY A 327 -2.60 48.04 4.61
CA GLY A 327 -2.25 49.36 5.14
C GLY A 327 -1.65 50.27 4.07
N ALA A 328 -0.69 49.75 3.29
CA ALA A 328 -0.10 50.48 2.18
C ALA A 328 -1.12 50.84 1.08
N ALA A 329 -2.03 49.92 0.74
CA ALA A 329 -3.09 50.16 -0.24
C ALA A 329 -4.08 51.25 0.23
N GLN A 330 -4.39 51.31 1.53
CA GLN A 330 -5.19 52.37 2.14
C GLN A 330 -4.51 53.75 2.00
N GLU A 331 -3.22 53.85 2.31
CA GLU A 331 -2.47 55.11 2.16
C GLU A 331 -2.45 55.61 0.71
N MET A 332 -2.30 54.70 -0.26
CA MET A 332 -2.34 55.03 -1.69
C MET A 332 -3.71 55.58 -2.11
N TYR A 333 -4.81 54.94 -1.69
CA TYR A 333 -6.16 55.39 -1.98
C TYR A 333 -6.47 56.78 -1.40
N GLU A 334 -6.04 57.04 -0.16
CA GLU A 334 -6.17 58.36 0.47
C GLU A 334 -5.37 59.44 -0.27
N GLY A 335 -4.17 59.10 -0.74
CA GLY A 335 -3.37 59.97 -1.61
C GLY A 335 -4.07 60.31 -2.94
N GLY A 336 -4.60 59.29 -3.62
CA GLY A 336 -5.38 59.46 -4.86
C GLY A 336 -6.60 60.35 -4.66
N SER A 337 -7.34 60.16 -3.57
CA SER A 337 -8.53 60.96 -3.27
C SER A 337 -8.20 62.44 -3.06
N LYS A 338 -7.11 62.77 -2.36
CA LYS A 338 -6.64 64.15 -2.18
C LYS A 338 -6.28 64.82 -3.51
N LEU A 339 -5.62 64.08 -4.39
CA LEU A 339 -5.26 64.53 -5.73
C LEU A 339 -6.50 64.84 -6.60
N THR A 340 -7.49 63.94 -6.64
CA THR A 340 -8.74 64.17 -7.39
C THR A 340 -9.48 65.41 -6.89
N SER A 341 -9.49 65.64 -5.57
CA SER A 341 -10.08 66.86 -4.99
C SER A 341 -9.36 68.12 -5.48
N GLY A 342 -8.03 68.15 -5.40
CA GLY A 342 -7.26 69.32 -5.85
C GLY A 342 -7.40 69.63 -7.34
N ILE A 343 -7.45 68.59 -8.19
CA ILE A 343 -7.70 68.76 -9.64
C ILE A 343 -9.12 69.28 -9.90
N THR A 344 -10.11 68.87 -9.10
CA THR A 344 -11.48 69.39 -9.20
C THR A 344 -11.52 70.90 -8.88
N ASP A 345 -10.79 71.35 -7.87
CA ASP A 345 -10.68 72.78 -7.54
C ASP A 345 -10.01 73.58 -8.67
N TYR A 346 -8.93 73.06 -9.25
CA TYR A 346 -8.26 73.64 -10.41
C TYR A 346 -9.20 73.78 -11.62
N THR A 347 -9.86 72.69 -12.03
CA THR A 347 -10.77 72.69 -13.19
C THR A 347 -11.92 73.67 -13.02
N SER A 348 -12.46 73.78 -11.80
CA SER A 348 -13.52 74.74 -11.48
C SER A 348 -13.06 76.20 -11.61
N ALA A 349 -11.80 76.48 -11.29
CA ALA A 349 -11.25 77.83 -11.44
C ALA A 349 -10.92 78.18 -12.90
N VAL A 350 -10.43 77.23 -13.70
CA VAL A 350 -10.24 77.42 -15.15
C VAL A 350 -11.57 77.74 -15.84
N GLY A 351 -12.64 77.02 -15.52
CA GLY A 351 -13.97 77.28 -16.08
C GLY A 351 -14.45 78.71 -15.81
N LYS A 352 -14.28 79.21 -14.58
CA LYS A 352 -14.62 80.60 -14.23
C LYS A 352 -13.79 81.63 -14.99
N MET A 353 -12.52 81.34 -15.25
CA MET A 353 -11.66 82.21 -16.06
C MET A 353 -12.11 82.24 -17.52
N ASN A 354 -12.49 81.08 -18.07
CA ASN A 354 -13.02 80.95 -19.43
C ASN A 354 -14.32 81.76 -19.62
N GLU A 355 -15.17 81.84 -18.61
CA GLU A 355 -16.35 82.72 -18.64
C GLU A 355 -15.97 84.21 -18.71
N LYS A 356 -14.93 84.65 -18.00
CA LYS A 356 -14.52 86.06 -17.92
C LYS A 356 -13.77 86.58 -19.14
N THR A 357 -13.13 85.72 -19.91
CA THR A 357 -12.50 86.12 -21.19
C THR A 357 -13.53 86.54 -22.25
N GLY A 358 -14.75 85.99 -22.20
CA GLY A 358 -15.86 86.41 -23.05
C GLY A 358 -16.25 87.88 -22.87
N GLU A 359 -16.39 88.34 -21.61
CA GLU A 359 -16.66 89.75 -21.29
C GLU A 359 -15.54 90.69 -21.78
N MET A 360 -14.29 90.22 -21.67
CA MET A 360 -13.11 90.96 -22.10
C MET A 360 -13.02 91.10 -23.62
N LYS A 361 -13.32 90.04 -24.37
CA LYS A 361 -13.41 90.04 -25.84
C LYS A 361 -14.45 91.03 -26.35
N ASP A 362 -15.63 91.05 -25.73
CA ASP A 362 -16.68 92.01 -26.06
C ASP A 362 -16.27 93.46 -25.78
N GLY A 363 -15.52 93.70 -24.69
CA GLY A 363 -14.98 95.01 -24.35
C GLY A 363 -13.94 95.51 -25.35
N ALA A 364 -12.98 94.65 -25.73
CA ALA A 364 -11.93 94.97 -26.70
C ALA A 364 -12.50 95.31 -28.09
N ARG A 365 -13.50 94.54 -28.54
CA ARG A 365 -14.20 94.80 -29.80
C ARG A 365 -14.93 96.15 -29.81
N LYS A 366 -15.67 96.46 -28.74
CA LYS A 366 -16.36 97.76 -28.60
C LYS A 366 -15.38 98.94 -28.62
N LEU A 367 -14.20 98.76 -28.03
CA LEU A 367 -13.13 99.74 -28.01
C LEU A 367 -12.53 99.95 -29.41
N HIS A 368 -12.28 98.87 -30.15
CA HIS A 368 -11.84 98.94 -31.54
C HIS A 368 -12.87 99.63 -32.44
N ASP A 369 -14.13 99.21 -32.37
CA ASP A 369 -15.24 99.82 -33.14
C ASP A 369 -15.32 101.34 -32.89
N GLY A 370 -15.22 101.77 -31.62
CA GLY A 370 -15.22 103.20 -31.27
C GLY A 370 -14.02 103.99 -31.82
N SER A 371 -12.85 103.37 -31.90
CA SER A 371 -11.66 103.98 -32.50
C SER A 371 -11.81 104.17 -34.02
N VAL A 372 -12.47 103.23 -34.70
CA VAL A 372 -12.75 103.29 -36.15
C VAL A 372 -13.73 104.42 -36.44
N GLU A 373 -14.78 104.57 -35.63
CA GLU A 373 -15.72 105.68 -35.76
C GLU A 373 -15.04 107.05 -35.56
N LEU A 374 -14.16 107.16 -34.56
CA LEU A 374 -13.38 108.36 -34.26
C LEU A 374 -12.43 108.73 -35.40
N ASP A 375 -11.68 107.76 -35.92
CA ASP A 375 -10.73 107.96 -37.01
C ASP A 375 -11.43 108.41 -38.31
N ASN A 376 -12.60 107.84 -38.60
CA ASN A 376 -13.45 108.27 -39.70
C ASN A 376 -14.00 109.69 -39.49
N GLY A 377 -14.40 110.04 -38.26
CA GLY A 377 -14.86 111.38 -37.90
C GLY A 377 -13.80 112.46 -38.08
N ILE A 378 -12.56 112.18 -37.65
CA ILE A 378 -11.42 113.09 -37.83
C ILE A 378 -11.01 113.21 -39.30
N GLY A 379 -11.14 112.12 -40.09
CA GLY A 379 -10.97 112.18 -41.54
C GLY A 379 -11.92 113.18 -42.20
N LYS A 380 -13.21 113.12 -41.84
CA LYS A 380 -14.21 114.10 -42.32
C LYS A 380 -13.90 115.53 -41.88
N LEU A 381 -13.39 115.71 -40.66
CA LEU A 381 -12.96 117.03 -40.15
C LEU A 381 -11.77 117.59 -40.95
N LYS A 382 -10.78 116.75 -41.25
CA LYS A 382 -9.64 117.11 -42.11
C LYS A 382 -10.10 117.50 -43.51
N ASP A 383 -10.97 116.71 -44.13
CA ASP A 383 -11.54 117.03 -45.45
C ASP A 383 -12.32 118.34 -45.45
N ALA A 384 -13.08 118.63 -44.39
CA ALA A 384 -13.77 119.90 -44.21
C ALA A 384 -12.80 121.08 -44.08
N THR A 385 -11.68 120.87 -43.39
CA THR A 385 -10.62 121.89 -43.21
C THR A 385 -9.90 122.20 -44.53
N ILE A 386 -9.60 121.18 -45.34
CA ILE A 386 -9.03 121.33 -46.69
C ILE A 386 -9.98 122.13 -47.60
N LYS A 387 -11.27 121.75 -47.63
CA LYS A 387 -12.29 122.47 -48.41
C LYS A 387 -12.47 123.92 -47.96
N LEU A 388 -12.36 124.19 -46.66
CA LEU A 388 -12.41 125.54 -46.10
C LEU A 388 -11.19 126.38 -46.53
N ARG A 389 -10.00 125.79 -46.54
CA ARG A 389 -8.76 126.42 -47.05
C ARG A 389 -8.88 126.76 -48.54
N GLU A 390 -9.36 125.83 -49.37
CA GLU A 390 -9.60 126.04 -50.80
C GLU A 390 -10.69 127.09 -51.10
N GLY A 391 -11.68 127.23 -50.21
CA GLY A 391 -12.70 128.28 -50.29
C GLY A 391 -12.14 129.67 -49.93
N SER A 392 -11.26 129.75 -48.94
CA SER A 392 -10.64 131.01 -48.48
C SER A 392 -9.73 131.67 -49.53
N SER A 393 -9.12 130.89 -50.42
CA SER A 393 -8.27 131.42 -51.50
C SER A 393 -9.08 132.11 -52.63
N LYS A 394 -10.40 131.91 -52.67
CA LYS A 394 -11.32 132.49 -53.67
C LYS A 394 -11.99 133.80 -53.19
N LEU A 395 -11.63 134.30 -52.01
CA LEU A 395 -12.37 135.29 -51.22
C LEU A 395 -12.01 136.78 -51.53
N SER A 396 -11.97 137.19 -52.80
CA SER A 396 -11.77 138.60 -53.20
C SER A 396 -13.05 139.42 -53.41
N LYS A 397 -14.25 138.92 -53.04
CA LYS A 397 -15.56 139.57 -53.27
C LYS A 397 -16.53 139.37 -52.10
N ILE A 398 -16.56 140.31 -51.15
CA ILE A 398 -16.79 140.02 -49.72
C ILE A 398 -18.22 140.26 -49.15
N ASP A 399 -19.15 140.89 -49.85
CA ASP A 399 -20.36 141.42 -49.17
C ASP A 399 -21.49 140.40 -48.93
N GLU A 400 -21.54 139.25 -49.63
CA GLU A 400 -22.66 138.29 -49.51
C GLU A 400 -22.44 137.14 -48.49
N MET A 401 -21.25 136.99 -47.89
CA MET A 401 -20.84 135.75 -47.20
C MET A 401 -20.94 135.75 -45.65
N LYS A 402 -21.49 136.80 -45.03
CA LYS A 402 -21.39 137.03 -43.58
C LYS A 402 -22.23 136.08 -42.71
N GLU A 403 -23.44 135.72 -43.13
CA GLU A 403 -24.34 134.87 -42.32
C GLU A 403 -24.03 133.37 -42.42
N GLU A 404 -23.66 132.91 -43.62
CA GLU A 404 -23.34 131.49 -43.90
C GLU A 404 -22.06 131.03 -43.15
N ALA A 405 -21.09 131.93 -42.97
CA ALA A 405 -19.82 131.65 -42.28
C ALA A 405 -20.00 131.42 -40.77
N LEU A 406 -20.89 132.20 -40.12
CA LEU A 406 -21.19 132.05 -38.69
C LEU A 406 -21.95 130.75 -38.38
N LYS A 407 -22.81 130.31 -39.32
CA LYS A 407 -23.51 129.02 -39.22
C LYS A 407 -22.55 127.83 -39.33
N LYS A 408 -21.64 127.84 -40.30
CA LYS A 408 -20.65 126.76 -40.50
C LYS A 408 -19.62 126.67 -39.37
N LEU A 409 -19.22 127.79 -38.79
CA LEU A 409 -18.38 127.81 -37.59
C LEU A 409 -19.13 127.19 -36.39
N SER A 410 -20.43 127.43 -36.26
CA SER A 410 -21.27 126.83 -35.20
C SER A 410 -21.41 125.32 -35.36
N GLU A 411 -21.52 124.83 -36.60
CA GLU A 411 -21.52 123.40 -36.92
C GLU A 411 -20.15 122.74 -36.66
N LEU A 412 -19.04 123.42 -36.98
CA LEU A 412 -17.68 122.97 -36.66
C LEU A 412 -17.46 122.86 -35.15
N LYS A 413 -17.92 123.85 -34.39
CA LYS A 413 -17.89 123.82 -32.91
C LYS A 413 -18.69 122.63 -32.37
N ALA A 414 -19.89 122.39 -32.91
CA ALA A 414 -20.68 121.21 -32.54
C ALA A 414 -19.97 119.89 -32.88
N GLY A 415 -19.21 119.84 -33.99
CA GLY A 415 -18.38 118.71 -34.38
C GLY A 415 -17.21 118.46 -33.42
N ILE A 416 -16.50 119.51 -33.00
CA ILE A 416 -15.42 119.43 -32.01
C ILE A 416 -15.97 119.06 -30.61
N GLY A 417 -17.15 119.56 -30.25
CA GLY A 417 -17.87 119.12 -29.05
C GLY A 417 -18.21 117.63 -29.09
N LYS A 418 -18.69 117.12 -30.23
CA LYS A 418 -18.91 115.68 -30.43
C LYS A 418 -17.61 114.87 -30.39
N LEU A 419 -16.50 115.41 -30.89
CA LEU A 419 -15.18 114.80 -30.82
C LEU A 419 -14.69 114.69 -29.37
N SER A 420 -14.84 115.75 -28.56
CA SER A 420 -14.52 115.70 -27.12
C SER A 420 -15.35 114.63 -26.42
N VAL A 421 -16.66 114.57 -26.69
CA VAL A 421 -17.56 113.54 -26.11
C VAL A 421 -17.19 112.14 -26.59
N GLY A 422 -16.75 111.97 -27.83
CA GLY A 422 -16.25 110.71 -28.37
C GLY A 422 -14.96 110.25 -27.70
N ALA A 423 -13.98 111.16 -27.53
CA ALA A 423 -12.74 110.88 -26.81
C ALA A 423 -13.01 110.53 -25.34
N ASP A 424 -13.93 111.25 -24.67
CA ASP A 424 -14.35 110.95 -23.29
C ASP A 424 -15.03 109.55 -23.18
N LYS A 425 -15.76 109.10 -24.22
CA LYS A 425 -16.34 107.75 -24.26
C LYS A 425 -15.31 106.65 -24.47
N VAL A 426 -14.31 106.88 -25.31
CA VAL A 426 -13.20 105.93 -25.53
C VAL A 426 -12.32 105.84 -24.28
N ASP A 427 -12.03 106.97 -23.63
CA ASP A 427 -11.30 107.03 -22.36
C ASP A 427 -12.05 106.28 -21.24
N ALA A 428 -13.38 106.44 -21.16
CA ALA A 428 -14.21 105.67 -20.23
C ALA A 428 -14.21 104.16 -20.53
N GLY A 429 -14.24 103.78 -21.83
CA GLY A 429 -14.14 102.39 -22.26
C GLY A 429 -12.79 101.74 -21.95
N ALA A 430 -11.69 102.46 -22.24
CA ALA A 430 -10.33 102.04 -21.93
C ALA A 430 -10.11 101.93 -20.41
N SER A 431 -10.64 102.88 -19.62
CA SER A 431 -10.58 102.84 -18.15
C SER A 431 -11.28 101.61 -17.57
N LYS A 432 -12.46 101.26 -18.10
CA LYS A 432 -13.21 100.07 -17.66
C LYS A 432 -12.53 98.76 -18.07
N ALA A 433 -11.94 98.72 -19.27
CA ALA A 433 -11.15 97.58 -19.73
C ALA A 433 -9.87 97.40 -18.88
N LEU A 434 -9.21 98.51 -18.50
CA LEU A 434 -8.04 98.52 -17.64
C LEU A 434 -8.35 97.99 -16.24
N GLU A 435 -9.48 98.41 -15.65
CA GLU A 435 -9.94 97.92 -14.35
C GLU A 435 -10.22 96.41 -14.39
N SER A 436 -10.97 95.95 -15.40
CA SER A 436 -11.28 94.52 -15.59
C SER A 436 -10.02 93.67 -15.83
N SER A 437 -9.04 94.22 -16.54
CA SER A 437 -7.74 93.58 -16.78
C SER A 437 -6.90 93.46 -15.50
N LYS A 438 -6.92 94.48 -14.62
CA LYS A 438 -6.23 94.45 -13.31
C LYS A 438 -6.84 93.41 -12.38
N GLU A 439 -8.17 93.29 -12.34
CA GLU A 439 -8.86 92.26 -11.56
C GLU A 439 -8.55 90.85 -12.08
N LEU A 440 -8.53 90.67 -13.40
CA LEU A 440 -8.19 89.40 -14.04
C LEU A 440 -6.74 88.99 -13.75
N ALA A 441 -5.78 89.92 -13.83
CA ALA A 441 -4.38 89.67 -13.50
C ALA A 441 -4.21 89.21 -12.05
N ALA A 442 -4.86 89.89 -11.09
CA ALA A 442 -4.82 89.50 -9.69
C ALA A 442 -5.48 88.11 -9.44
N GLY A 443 -6.58 87.81 -10.14
CA GLY A 443 -7.22 86.49 -10.10
C GLY A 443 -6.31 85.39 -10.65
N GLN A 444 -5.61 85.69 -11.75
CA GLN A 444 -4.70 84.76 -12.42
C GLN A 444 -3.44 84.48 -11.60
N ASP A 445 -2.88 85.48 -10.92
CA ASP A 445 -1.74 85.30 -10.00
C ASP A 445 -2.08 84.33 -8.86
N LYS A 446 -3.28 84.50 -8.27
CA LYS A 446 -3.78 83.62 -7.21
C LYS A 446 -4.04 82.21 -7.72
N PHE A 447 -4.63 82.09 -8.91
CA PHE A 447 -4.86 80.81 -9.56
C PHE A 447 -3.54 80.07 -9.85
N ASN A 448 -2.56 80.74 -10.44
CA ASN A 448 -1.25 80.17 -10.73
C ASN A 448 -0.56 79.70 -9.44
N SER A 449 -0.61 80.50 -8.37
CA SER A 449 -0.03 80.12 -7.07
C SER A 449 -0.66 78.85 -6.50
N ASN A 450 -1.99 78.76 -6.53
CA ASN A 450 -2.71 77.58 -6.07
C ASN A 450 -2.42 76.35 -6.95
N PHE A 451 -2.32 76.52 -8.26
CA PHE A 451 -2.00 75.43 -9.18
C PHE A 451 -0.58 74.89 -8.96
N GLN A 452 0.39 75.76 -8.70
CA GLN A 452 1.76 75.36 -8.38
C GLN A 452 1.84 74.56 -7.08
N GLN A 453 1.00 74.91 -6.09
CA GLN A 453 0.87 74.12 -4.87
C GLN A 453 0.24 72.75 -5.14
N LEU A 454 -0.81 72.68 -5.95
CA LEU A 454 -1.41 71.42 -6.39
C LEU A 454 -0.40 70.55 -7.13
N ASN A 455 0.35 71.10 -8.09
CA ASN A 455 1.39 70.37 -8.82
C ASN A 455 2.41 69.75 -7.85
N LYS A 456 2.90 70.52 -6.86
CA LYS A 456 3.80 69.99 -5.83
C LYS A 456 3.22 68.81 -5.05
N GLN A 457 1.93 68.84 -4.72
CA GLN A 457 1.26 67.72 -4.06
C GLN A 457 1.21 66.48 -4.97
N VAL A 458 0.89 66.66 -6.26
CA VAL A 458 0.88 65.56 -7.25
C VAL A 458 2.27 64.93 -7.41
N GLN A 459 3.31 65.76 -7.50
CA GLN A 459 4.70 65.28 -7.63
C GLN A 459 5.16 64.48 -6.39
N GLY A 460 4.60 64.75 -5.21
CA GLY A 460 4.92 64.06 -3.96
C GLY A 460 4.33 62.66 -3.80
N MET A 461 3.44 62.21 -4.69
CA MET A 461 2.81 60.90 -4.62
C MET A 461 3.78 59.78 -5.05
N LYS A 462 3.87 58.71 -4.24
CA LYS A 462 4.78 57.58 -4.44
C LYS A 462 4.07 56.37 -5.06
N VAL A 463 4.79 55.66 -5.92
CA VAL A 463 4.39 54.35 -6.49
C VAL A 463 5.13 53.25 -5.71
N PRO A 464 4.45 52.21 -5.18
CA PRO A 464 5.12 51.06 -4.57
C PRO A 464 5.92 50.23 -5.59
N ASP A 465 7.03 49.63 -5.16
CA ASP A 465 7.87 48.76 -5.99
C ASP A 465 7.27 47.34 -6.08
N LEU A 466 6.93 46.90 -7.30
CA LEU A 466 6.31 45.60 -7.60
C LEU A 466 7.22 44.66 -8.40
N SER A 467 8.50 45.00 -8.56
CA SER A 467 9.44 44.29 -9.44
C SER A 467 9.74 42.83 -9.05
N GLY A 468 9.49 42.44 -7.79
CA GLY A 468 9.75 41.09 -7.28
C GLY A 468 8.80 39.98 -7.78
N LEU A 469 7.66 40.33 -8.41
CA LEU A 469 6.63 39.37 -8.81
C LEU A 469 6.91 38.65 -10.14
N GLY A 470 7.78 39.20 -11.00
CA GLY A 470 8.05 38.67 -12.35
C GLY A 470 8.86 37.38 -12.42
N ASN A 471 9.43 36.93 -11.29
CA ASN A 471 10.32 35.77 -11.24
C ASN A 471 9.63 34.45 -10.82
N ILE A 472 8.30 34.43 -10.67
CA ILE A 472 7.55 33.24 -10.24
C ILE A 472 6.96 32.53 -11.47
N ASN A 473 7.53 31.38 -11.89
CA ASN A 473 7.08 30.59 -13.04
C ASN A 473 5.95 29.59 -12.69
N VAL A 474 4.81 30.14 -12.27
CA VAL A 474 3.64 29.34 -11.86
C VAL A 474 3.09 28.48 -13.00
N GLU A 475 3.09 29.01 -14.22
CA GLU A 475 2.46 28.35 -15.37
C GLU A 475 3.22 27.09 -15.79
N GLY A 476 4.56 27.17 -15.84
CA GLY A 476 5.39 25.99 -16.12
C GLY A 476 5.28 24.91 -15.04
N ASP A 477 5.23 25.31 -13.77
CA ASP A 477 5.15 24.36 -12.66
C ASP A 477 3.76 23.68 -12.57
N LEU A 478 2.67 24.42 -12.80
CA LEU A 478 1.31 23.85 -12.80
C LEU A 478 1.03 22.98 -14.03
N GLN A 479 1.61 23.32 -15.18
CA GLN A 479 1.48 22.51 -16.38
C GLN A 479 2.19 21.17 -16.22
N ASN A 480 3.39 21.15 -15.65
CA ASN A 480 4.09 19.91 -15.30
C ASN A 480 3.28 19.02 -14.33
N ILE A 481 2.58 19.62 -13.37
CA ILE A 481 1.69 18.88 -12.44
C ILE A 481 0.44 18.35 -13.16
N GLY A 482 -0.15 19.15 -14.04
CA GLY A 482 -1.30 18.76 -14.87
C GLY A 482 -0.98 17.59 -15.81
N ASP A 483 0.17 17.64 -16.49
CA ASP A 483 0.63 16.62 -17.41
C ASP A 483 0.93 15.29 -16.69
N ASN A 484 1.48 15.36 -15.48
CA ASN A 484 1.68 14.19 -14.62
C ASN A 484 0.34 13.58 -14.16
N ALA A 485 -0.65 14.41 -13.80
CA ALA A 485 -1.99 13.91 -13.43
C ALA A 485 -2.70 13.24 -14.60
N GLN A 486 -2.54 13.75 -15.82
CA GLN A 486 -3.06 13.13 -17.04
C GLN A 486 -2.40 11.78 -17.33
N SER A 487 -1.07 11.71 -17.16
CA SER A 487 -0.32 10.45 -17.30
C SER A 487 -0.75 9.38 -16.28
N ILE A 488 -1.07 9.78 -15.05
CA ILE A 488 -1.64 8.89 -14.02
C ILE A 488 -3.05 8.42 -14.41
N GLY A 489 -3.88 9.32 -14.96
CA GLY A 489 -5.21 8.97 -15.47
C GLY A 489 -5.17 7.95 -16.61
N ALA A 490 -4.23 8.11 -17.55
CA ALA A 490 -3.99 7.15 -18.62
C ALA A 490 -3.56 5.78 -18.08
N SER A 491 -2.66 5.77 -17.08
CA SER A 491 -2.22 4.54 -16.41
C SER A 491 -3.39 3.81 -15.72
N ALA A 492 -4.35 4.54 -15.13
CA ALA A 492 -5.57 3.95 -14.55
C ALA A 492 -6.50 3.35 -15.63
N GLN A 493 -6.53 3.95 -16.82
CA GLN A 493 -7.31 3.46 -17.95
C GLN A 493 -6.71 2.20 -18.56
N ASP A 494 -5.37 2.10 -18.61
CA ASP A 494 -4.66 0.89 -18.98
C ASP A 494 -4.90 -0.26 -17.99
N ILE A 495 -4.98 0.03 -16.69
CA ILE A 495 -5.41 -0.95 -15.68
C ILE A 495 -6.87 -1.38 -15.95
N GLY A 496 -7.76 -0.44 -16.30
CA GLY A 496 -9.13 -0.73 -16.73
C GLY A 496 -9.21 -1.68 -17.94
N ASN A 497 -8.34 -1.48 -18.92
CA ASN A 497 -8.24 -2.35 -20.09
C ASN A 497 -7.68 -3.74 -19.73
N ALA A 498 -6.69 -3.82 -18.84
CA ALA A 498 -6.14 -5.09 -18.34
C ALA A 498 -7.19 -5.90 -17.56
N ILE A 499 -8.00 -5.24 -16.74
CA ILE A 499 -9.15 -5.83 -16.04
C ILE A 499 -10.18 -6.37 -17.04
N ALA A 500 -10.50 -5.62 -18.10
CA ALA A 500 -11.46 -6.05 -19.11
C ALA A 500 -11.02 -7.33 -19.85
N ILE A 501 -9.71 -7.51 -20.01
CA ILE A 501 -9.11 -8.74 -20.56
C ILE A 501 -9.23 -9.89 -19.54
N LEU A 502 -8.91 -9.65 -18.27
CA LEU A 502 -9.01 -10.64 -17.18
C LEU A 502 -10.46 -11.10 -16.94
N ASN A 503 -11.45 -10.24 -17.19
CA ASN A 503 -12.88 -10.50 -16.99
C ASN A 503 -13.46 -11.62 -17.86
N ARG A 504 -12.69 -12.15 -18.81
CA ARG A 504 -13.03 -13.34 -19.62
C ARG A 504 -12.76 -14.67 -18.89
N SER A 505 -11.98 -14.66 -17.80
CA SER A 505 -11.76 -15.83 -16.94
C SER A 505 -13.02 -16.19 -16.15
N LYS A 506 -13.29 -17.50 -16.00
CA LYS A 506 -14.42 -18.01 -15.18
C LYS A 506 -14.01 -18.37 -13.75
N ASP A 507 -12.75 -18.12 -13.39
CA ASP A 507 -12.22 -18.41 -12.07
C ASP A 507 -12.82 -17.43 -11.03
N PRO A 508 -13.49 -17.93 -9.97
CA PRO A 508 -14.05 -17.10 -8.91
C PRO A 508 -13.01 -16.17 -8.25
N ALA A 509 -11.76 -16.62 -8.07
CA ALA A 509 -10.71 -15.80 -7.47
C ALA A 509 -10.27 -14.66 -8.43
N ALA A 510 -10.28 -14.94 -9.74
CA ALA A 510 -9.98 -13.93 -10.75
C ALA A 510 -11.08 -12.85 -10.80
N GLN A 511 -12.35 -13.22 -10.66
CA GLN A 511 -13.47 -12.27 -10.58
C GLN A 511 -13.39 -11.35 -9.35
N GLU A 512 -12.96 -11.88 -8.19
CA GLU A 512 -12.77 -11.08 -6.98
C GLU A 512 -11.58 -10.10 -7.11
N ALA A 513 -10.44 -10.55 -7.67
CA ALA A 513 -9.29 -9.69 -7.94
C ALA A 513 -9.60 -8.55 -8.93
N ILE A 514 -10.45 -8.81 -9.93
CA ILE A 514 -10.97 -7.81 -10.86
C ILE A 514 -11.79 -6.75 -10.13
N GLY A 515 -12.64 -7.13 -9.17
CA GLY A 515 -13.39 -6.18 -8.36
C GLY A 515 -12.50 -5.24 -7.55
N ILE A 516 -11.42 -5.77 -6.96
CA ILE A 516 -10.43 -4.98 -6.21
C ILE A 516 -9.66 -4.03 -7.15
N LEU A 517 -9.21 -4.52 -8.30
CA LEU A 517 -8.50 -3.72 -9.30
C LEU A 517 -9.41 -2.64 -9.93
N GLN A 518 -10.69 -2.93 -10.14
CA GLN A 518 -11.67 -1.93 -10.61
C GLN A 518 -11.88 -0.84 -9.57
N GLY A 519 -11.96 -1.21 -8.28
CA GLY A 519 -12.02 -0.25 -7.18
C GLY A 519 -10.77 0.63 -7.11
N ALA A 520 -9.58 0.03 -7.27
CA ALA A 520 -8.30 0.74 -7.23
C ALA A 520 -8.11 1.67 -8.44
N ALA A 521 -8.36 1.19 -9.66
CA ALA A 521 -8.30 2.00 -10.87
C ALA A 521 -9.33 3.14 -10.85
N GLY A 522 -10.55 2.87 -10.35
CA GLY A 522 -11.57 3.89 -10.13
C GLY A 522 -11.10 4.97 -9.15
N LYS A 523 -10.49 4.59 -8.02
CA LYS A 523 -9.93 5.54 -7.04
C LYS A 523 -8.72 6.32 -7.58
N ILE A 524 -7.84 5.69 -8.36
CA ILE A 524 -6.69 6.36 -8.98
C ILE A 524 -7.17 7.39 -10.02
N GLY A 525 -8.14 7.02 -10.85
CA GLY A 525 -8.77 7.94 -11.79
C GLY A 525 -9.45 9.11 -11.10
N GLN A 526 -10.17 8.86 -9.99
CA GLN A 526 -10.79 9.92 -9.19
C GLN A 526 -9.75 10.82 -8.52
N ASN A 527 -8.65 10.27 -8.01
CA ASN A 527 -7.57 11.06 -7.40
C ASN A 527 -6.82 11.90 -8.44
N ALA A 528 -6.55 11.36 -9.63
CA ALA A 528 -5.94 12.12 -10.73
C ALA A 528 -6.86 13.27 -11.20
N GLN A 529 -8.17 13.02 -11.30
CA GLN A 529 -9.15 14.07 -11.58
C GLN A 529 -9.24 15.11 -10.46
N ALA A 530 -9.15 14.70 -9.19
CA ALA A 530 -9.14 15.61 -8.04
C ALA A 530 -7.87 16.48 -7.99
N ILE A 531 -6.71 15.91 -8.31
CA ILE A 531 -5.43 16.64 -8.43
C ILE A 531 -5.53 17.64 -9.57
N SER A 532 -5.93 17.22 -10.77
CA SER A 532 -6.12 18.11 -11.92
C SER A 532 -7.12 19.24 -11.61
N GLY A 533 -8.23 18.92 -10.95
CA GLY A 533 -9.21 19.91 -10.50
C GLY A 533 -8.66 20.91 -9.47
N SER A 534 -7.79 20.45 -8.56
CA SER A 534 -7.14 21.31 -7.56
C SER A 534 -6.05 22.19 -8.17
N THR A 535 -5.26 21.66 -9.11
CA THR A 535 -4.28 22.39 -9.91
C THR A 535 -4.96 23.49 -10.72
N ASN A 536 -6.10 23.21 -11.37
CA ASN A 536 -6.87 24.22 -12.10
C ASN A 536 -7.44 25.32 -11.18
N LYS A 537 -7.85 24.97 -9.94
CA LYS A 537 -8.28 25.97 -8.95
C LYS A 537 -7.14 26.85 -8.46
N ILE A 538 -5.96 26.26 -8.21
CA ILE A 538 -4.75 26.99 -7.80
C ILE A 538 -4.24 27.86 -8.96
N ALA A 539 -4.28 27.37 -10.21
CA ALA A 539 -4.01 28.14 -11.41
C ALA A 539 -4.91 29.38 -11.49
N GLY A 540 -6.22 29.22 -11.28
CA GLY A 540 -7.16 30.35 -11.27
C GLY A 540 -6.88 31.37 -10.16
N LYS A 541 -6.47 30.92 -8.96
CA LYS A 541 -6.08 31.83 -7.86
C LYS A 541 -4.76 32.56 -8.14
N LEU A 542 -3.76 31.89 -8.71
CA LEU A 542 -2.46 32.48 -9.06
C LEU A 542 -2.53 33.37 -10.31
N GLN A 543 -3.46 33.11 -11.23
CA GLN A 543 -3.79 34.00 -12.34
C GLN A 543 -4.37 35.34 -11.85
N GLY A 544 -4.92 35.37 -10.64
CA GLY A 544 -5.23 36.62 -9.94
C GLY A 544 -3.99 37.46 -9.59
N LEU A 545 -2.84 36.83 -9.30
CA LEU A 545 -1.57 37.52 -9.05
C LEU A 545 -0.91 38.02 -10.35
N SER A 546 -1.05 37.30 -11.46
CA SER A 546 -0.61 37.83 -12.77
C SER A 546 -1.47 39.02 -13.22
N GLY A 547 -2.71 39.14 -12.73
CA GLY A 547 -3.54 40.33 -12.86
C GLY A 547 -2.91 41.59 -12.23
N LEU A 548 -2.04 41.46 -11.23
CA LEU A 548 -1.30 42.60 -10.64
C LEU A 548 -0.27 43.20 -11.61
N ASN A 549 0.27 42.40 -12.53
CA ASN A 549 1.09 42.90 -13.64
C ASN A 549 0.27 43.82 -14.57
N GLY A 550 -1.03 43.57 -14.72
CA GLY A 550 -1.96 44.45 -15.43
C GLY A 550 -2.20 45.80 -14.72
N MET A 551 -2.06 45.86 -13.39
CA MET A 551 -2.20 47.09 -12.61
C MET A 551 -0.97 48.00 -12.67
N ALA A 552 0.19 47.48 -13.11
CA ALA A 552 1.35 48.32 -13.44
C ALA A 552 1.02 49.38 -14.51
N GLY A 553 0.11 49.07 -15.44
CA GLY A 553 -0.41 50.04 -16.42
C GLY A 553 -1.21 51.19 -15.79
N GLN A 554 -1.90 50.97 -14.67
CA GLN A 554 -2.59 52.03 -13.93
C GLN A 554 -1.60 52.90 -13.13
N LEU A 555 -0.47 52.34 -12.67
CA LEU A 555 0.62 53.10 -12.05
C LEU A 555 1.34 54.02 -13.05
N GLN A 556 1.38 53.65 -14.34
CA GLN A 556 1.84 54.55 -15.41
C GLN A 556 0.93 55.79 -15.58
N GLY A 557 -0.36 55.66 -15.25
CA GLY A 557 -1.32 56.77 -15.27
C GLY A 557 -0.95 57.89 -14.29
N LEU A 558 -0.36 57.56 -13.13
CA LEU A 558 0.15 58.55 -12.19
C LEU A 558 1.37 59.29 -12.73
N GLU A 559 2.27 58.60 -13.44
CA GLU A 559 3.43 59.24 -14.09
C GLU A 559 3.01 60.14 -15.27
N GLN A 560 2.03 59.71 -16.07
CA GLN A 560 1.42 60.57 -17.10
C GLN A 560 0.74 61.79 -16.49
N LEU A 561 0.07 61.61 -15.35
CA LEU A 561 -0.54 62.72 -14.61
C LEU A 561 0.50 63.71 -14.08
N LYS A 562 1.63 63.24 -13.53
CA LYS A 562 2.75 64.11 -13.13
C LYS A 562 3.31 64.90 -14.30
N VAL A 563 3.46 64.27 -15.47
CA VAL A 563 3.90 64.94 -16.71
C VAL A 563 2.88 65.99 -17.16
N GLY A 564 1.59 65.63 -17.19
CA GLY A 564 0.51 66.55 -17.56
C GLY A 564 0.42 67.76 -16.63
N MET A 565 0.55 67.54 -15.31
CA MET A 565 0.56 68.62 -14.32
C MET A 565 1.74 69.58 -14.51
N ASN A 566 2.93 69.08 -14.87
CA ASN A 566 4.09 69.93 -15.17
C ASN A 566 3.90 70.74 -16.46
N GLN A 567 3.30 70.15 -17.49
CA GLN A 567 2.98 70.86 -18.73
C GLN A 567 1.95 71.98 -18.49
N LEU A 568 0.91 71.70 -17.70
CA LEU A 568 -0.08 72.69 -17.29
C LEU A 568 0.53 73.77 -16.37
N ALA A 569 1.49 73.43 -15.52
CA ALA A 569 2.19 74.39 -14.65
C ALA A 569 2.94 75.42 -15.49
N ALA A 570 3.68 74.94 -16.49
CA ALA A 570 4.36 75.79 -17.45
C ALA A 570 3.37 76.63 -18.30
N ALA A 571 2.22 76.07 -18.67
CA ALA A 571 1.18 76.81 -19.38
C ALA A 571 0.58 77.92 -18.50
N SER A 572 0.28 77.62 -17.23
CA SER A 572 -0.23 78.59 -16.25
C SER A 572 0.75 79.74 -15.99
N GLU A 573 2.06 79.47 -15.93
CA GLU A 573 3.09 80.50 -15.77
C GLU A 573 3.21 81.42 -17.00
N ARG A 574 3.17 80.85 -18.21
CA ARG A 574 3.16 81.62 -19.45
C ARG A 574 1.92 82.50 -19.55
N LEU A 575 0.77 81.95 -19.16
CA LEU A 575 -0.50 82.65 -19.13
C LEU A 575 -0.47 83.82 -18.15
N ASN A 576 0.01 83.59 -16.92
CA ASN A 576 0.18 84.62 -15.90
C ASN A 576 1.06 85.77 -16.39
N SER A 577 2.15 85.43 -17.09
CA SER A 577 3.05 86.41 -17.68
C SER A 577 2.36 87.25 -18.75
N GLY A 578 1.56 86.64 -19.63
CA GLY A 578 0.79 87.36 -20.66
C GLY A 578 -0.28 88.30 -20.09
N THR A 579 -1.04 87.85 -19.09
CA THR A 579 -2.06 88.68 -18.42
C THR A 579 -1.43 89.87 -17.68
N SER A 580 -0.24 89.70 -17.09
CA SER A 580 0.46 90.78 -16.38
C SER A 580 0.87 91.97 -17.27
N GLN A 581 1.01 91.76 -18.58
CA GLN A 581 1.43 92.79 -19.53
C GLN A 581 0.27 93.62 -20.10
N LEU A 582 -0.96 93.10 -20.03
CA LEU A 582 -2.15 93.72 -20.62
C LEU A 582 -2.51 95.09 -20.00
N PRO A 583 -2.43 95.30 -18.67
CA PRO A 583 -2.68 96.62 -18.09
C PRO A 583 -1.78 97.73 -18.65
N GLY A 584 -0.52 97.42 -18.96
CA GLY A 584 0.43 98.42 -19.49
C GLY A 584 0.07 98.93 -20.88
N GLY A 585 -0.48 98.07 -21.76
CA GLY A 585 -0.97 98.48 -23.08
C GLY A 585 -2.24 99.34 -22.98
N LEU A 586 -3.13 99.01 -22.06
CA LEU A 586 -4.35 99.78 -21.80
C LEU A 586 -4.05 101.14 -21.12
N GLU A 587 -2.99 101.24 -20.31
CA GLU A 587 -2.51 102.50 -19.72
C GLU A 587 -1.96 103.46 -20.79
N GLN A 588 -1.21 102.96 -21.77
CA GLN A 588 -0.75 103.77 -22.91
C GLN A 588 -1.92 104.28 -23.77
N LEU A 589 -2.93 103.44 -23.97
CA LEU A 589 -4.16 103.80 -24.67
C LEU A 589 -4.96 104.89 -23.94
N GLN A 590 -5.11 104.76 -22.63
CA GLN A 590 -5.76 105.76 -21.79
C GLN A 590 -5.03 107.12 -21.86
N ALA A 591 -3.69 107.12 -21.80
CA ALA A 591 -2.91 108.34 -21.92
C ALA A 591 -3.14 109.07 -23.27
N GLY A 592 -3.13 108.34 -24.39
CA GLY A 592 -3.36 108.92 -25.72
C GLY A 592 -4.77 109.46 -25.93
N THR A 593 -5.78 108.83 -25.33
CA THR A 593 -7.19 109.28 -25.41
C THR A 593 -7.45 110.49 -24.52
N SER A 594 -6.80 110.57 -23.36
CA SER A 594 -6.79 111.76 -22.50
C SER A 594 -6.12 112.97 -23.18
N GLU A 595 -4.99 112.78 -23.86
CA GLU A 595 -4.35 113.84 -24.66
C GLU A 595 -5.28 114.34 -25.80
N LEU A 596 -5.93 113.40 -26.51
CA LEU A 596 -6.89 113.73 -27.55
C LEU A 596 -8.09 114.54 -27.03
N ALA A 597 -8.67 114.15 -25.89
CA ALA A 597 -9.76 114.88 -25.25
C ALA A 597 -9.33 116.30 -24.84
N SER A 598 -8.11 116.45 -24.31
CA SER A 598 -7.55 117.75 -23.94
C SER A 598 -7.33 118.66 -25.15
N GLY A 599 -6.80 118.12 -26.25
CA GLY A 599 -6.60 118.84 -27.51
C GLY A 599 -7.92 119.28 -28.14
N ALA A 600 -8.94 118.41 -28.13
CA ALA A 600 -10.28 118.77 -28.62
C ALA A 600 -10.91 119.91 -27.81
N ARG A 601 -10.77 119.91 -26.48
CA ARG A 601 -11.25 121.00 -25.60
C ARG A 601 -10.50 122.31 -25.82
N GLN A 602 -9.19 122.24 -26.05
CA GLN A 602 -8.39 123.42 -26.37
C GLN A 602 -8.83 124.06 -27.69
N ILE A 603 -9.11 123.26 -28.72
CA ILE A 603 -9.63 123.74 -30.00
C ILE A 603 -11.04 124.34 -29.83
N ASP A 604 -11.92 123.72 -29.04
CA ASP A 604 -13.26 124.29 -28.75
C ASP A 604 -13.16 125.67 -28.08
N GLY A 605 -12.25 125.82 -27.11
CA GLY A 605 -12.01 127.08 -26.40
C GLY A 605 -11.42 128.19 -27.30
N GLU A 606 -10.45 127.85 -28.15
CA GLU A 606 -9.85 128.78 -29.12
C GLU A 606 -10.85 129.17 -30.23
N LEU A 607 -11.67 128.22 -30.70
CA LEU A 607 -12.73 128.49 -31.68
C LEU A 607 -13.84 129.39 -31.10
N ALA A 608 -14.19 129.22 -29.82
CA ALA A 608 -15.15 130.09 -29.13
C ALA A 608 -14.64 131.53 -28.98
N LYS A 609 -13.34 131.72 -28.68
CA LYS A 609 -12.70 133.05 -28.68
C LYS A 609 -12.71 133.69 -30.07
N ALA A 610 -12.31 132.93 -31.10
CA ALA A 610 -12.27 133.41 -32.48
C ALA A 610 -13.66 133.86 -32.99
N MET A 611 -14.74 133.14 -32.63
CA MET A 611 -16.12 133.55 -32.93
C MET A 611 -16.51 134.88 -32.27
N SER A 612 -16.12 135.07 -31.01
CA SER A 612 -16.44 136.29 -30.25
C SER A 612 -15.71 137.53 -30.80
N GLU A 613 -14.51 137.35 -31.34
CA GLU A 613 -13.71 138.43 -31.92
C GLU A 613 -14.20 138.82 -33.33
N ALA A 614 -14.54 137.83 -34.17
CA ALA A 614 -15.04 138.03 -35.54
C ALA A 614 -16.36 138.83 -35.63
N ALA A 615 -17.17 138.84 -34.56
CA ALA A 615 -18.42 139.58 -34.52
C ALA A 615 -18.26 141.12 -34.40
N SER A 616 -17.06 141.61 -34.03
CA SER A 616 -16.92 143.00 -33.55
C SER A 616 -16.15 143.98 -34.43
N LYS A 617 -15.30 143.53 -35.36
CA LYS A 617 -14.46 144.42 -36.22
C LYS A 617 -14.03 143.68 -37.49
N LEU A 618 -14.31 144.21 -38.69
CA LEU A 618 -13.72 143.66 -39.93
C LEU A 618 -12.99 144.75 -40.73
N ASP A 619 -11.65 144.65 -40.77
CA ASP A 619 -10.73 145.33 -41.69
C ASP A 619 -9.86 144.27 -42.41
N THR A 620 -9.55 144.52 -43.68
CA THR A 620 -8.91 143.64 -44.67
C THR A 620 -7.52 143.09 -44.29
N SER A 621 -6.83 143.66 -43.30
CA SER A 621 -5.57 143.14 -42.76
C SER A 621 -5.72 141.85 -41.92
N GLN A 622 -6.95 141.50 -41.52
CA GLN A 622 -7.22 140.29 -40.72
C GLN A 622 -7.49 139.03 -41.56
N LEU A 623 -7.76 139.17 -42.87
CA LEU A 623 -7.98 138.04 -43.77
C LEU A 623 -6.71 137.19 -44.00
N MET A 624 -5.52 137.82 -43.99
CA MET A 624 -4.24 137.11 -44.05
C MET A 624 -3.97 136.29 -42.76
N LYS A 625 -4.37 136.80 -41.59
CA LYS A 625 -4.25 136.07 -40.31
C LYS A 625 -5.22 134.88 -40.21
N LEU A 626 -6.39 134.98 -40.84
CA LEU A 626 -7.33 133.86 -40.95
C LEU A 626 -6.78 132.75 -41.85
N SER A 627 -6.16 133.11 -42.98
CA SER A 627 -5.46 132.13 -43.84
C SER A 627 -4.36 131.39 -43.08
N ASP A 628 -3.54 132.10 -42.29
CA ASP A 628 -2.51 131.47 -41.44
C ASP A 628 -3.11 130.57 -40.35
N SER A 629 -4.25 130.96 -39.79
CA SER A 629 -4.95 130.16 -38.77
C SER A 629 -5.57 128.90 -39.35
N LEU A 630 -6.05 128.95 -40.60
CA LEU A 630 -6.55 127.78 -41.35
C LEU A 630 -5.41 126.82 -41.72
N ILE A 631 -4.21 127.34 -42.04
CA ILE A 631 -3.02 126.50 -42.24
C ILE A 631 -2.64 125.79 -40.93
N LYS A 632 -2.68 126.50 -39.80
CA LYS A 632 -2.44 125.87 -38.48
C LYS A 632 -3.49 124.83 -38.11
N LEU A 633 -4.76 125.05 -38.47
CA LEU A 633 -5.84 124.08 -38.25
C LEU A 633 -5.71 122.85 -39.16
N ASP A 634 -5.28 123.02 -40.40
CA ASP A 634 -4.99 121.92 -41.33
C ASP A 634 -3.82 121.06 -40.82
N ASP A 635 -2.76 121.68 -40.31
CA ASP A 635 -1.63 120.99 -39.67
C ASP A 635 -2.08 120.26 -38.38
N ALA A 636 -2.91 120.91 -37.56
CA ALA A 636 -3.46 120.30 -36.35
C ALA A 636 -4.39 119.13 -36.64
N THR A 637 -5.28 119.24 -37.63
CA THR A 637 -6.20 118.15 -38.03
C THR A 637 -5.46 117.03 -38.76
N THR A 638 -4.34 117.32 -39.42
CA THR A 638 -3.41 116.29 -39.93
C THR A 638 -2.76 115.52 -38.78
N LYS A 639 -2.21 116.21 -37.78
CA LYS A 639 -1.66 115.57 -36.57
C LYS A 639 -2.71 114.76 -35.81
N LEU A 640 -3.94 115.28 -35.73
CA LEU A 640 -5.06 114.61 -35.10
C LEU A 640 -5.47 113.33 -35.84
N LYS A 641 -5.47 113.37 -37.17
CA LYS A 641 -5.75 112.22 -38.03
C LYS A 641 -4.68 111.14 -37.89
N ASP A 642 -3.41 111.55 -37.81
CA ASP A 642 -2.30 110.63 -37.56
C ASP A 642 -2.44 109.98 -36.16
N GLY A 643 -2.84 110.77 -35.16
CA GLY A 643 -3.14 110.28 -33.80
C GLY A 643 -4.31 109.28 -33.76
N SER A 644 -5.43 109.56 -34.44
CA SER A 644 -6.57 108.64 -34.50
C SER A 644 -6.29 107.38 -35.30
N SER A 645 -5.45 107.47 -36.33
CA SER A 645 -5.01 106.30 -37.11
C SER A 645 -4.17 105.37 -36.24
N LYS A 646 -3.22 105.92 -35.47
CA LYS A 646 -2.42 105.18 -34.48
C LYS A 646 -3.28 104.58 -33.37
N LEU A 647 -4.28 105.31 -32.88
CA LEU A 647 -5.23 104.83 -31.88
C LEU A 647 -6.01 103.62 -32.40
N ARG A 648 -6.52 103.69 -33.64
CA ARG A 648 -7.21 102.59 -34.30
C ARG A 648 -6.32 101.36 -34.42
N GLU A 649 -5.10 101.52 -34.92
CA GLU A 649 -4.10 100.44 -35.01
C GLU A 649 -3.80 99.82 -33.63
N GLY A 650 -3.67 100.63 -32.58
CA GLY A 650 -3.45 100.15 -31.21
C GLY A 650 -4.62 99.35 -30.65
N THR A 651 -5.86 99.77 -30.90
CA THR A 651 -7.05 99.02 -30.46
C THR A 651 -7.28 97.74 -31.27
N GLU A 652 -6.91 97.71 -32.56
CA GLU A 652 -6.90 96.50 -33.39
C GLU A 652 -5.92 95.46 -32.85
N GLN A 653 -4.70 95.88 -32.53
CA GLN A 653 -3.70 95.02 -31.87
C GLN A 653 -4.17 94.52 -30.50
N SER A 654 -4.91 95.35 -29.75
CA SER A 654 -5.50 94.95 -28.47
C SER A 654 -6.58 93.89 -28.65
N GLU A 655 -7.49 94.04 -29.63
CA GLU A 655 -8.52 93.04 -29.93
C GLU A 655 -7.90 91.68 -30.32
N ASP A 656 -6.88 91.69 -31.19
CA ASP A 656 -6.14 90.50 -31.59
C ASP A 656 -5.46 89.80 -30.40
N ALA A 657 -4.87 90.56 -29.47
CA ALA A 657 -4.26 90.02 -28.27
C ALA A 657 -5.29 89.35 -27.35
N VAL A 658 -6.46 89.96 -27.17
CA VAL A 658 -7.57 89.39 -26.37
C VAL A 658 -8.14 88.12 -27.01
N ASN A 659 -8.25 88.06 -28.34
CA ASN A 659 -8.70 86.86 -29.05
C ASN A 659 -7.73 85.68 -28.83
N LYS A 660 -6.42 85.90 -29.01
CA LYS A 660 -5.39 84.86 -28.75
C LYS A 660 -5.39 84.39 -27.30
N PHE A 661 -5.59 85.31 -26.36
CA PHE A 661 -5.72 84.96 -24.93
C PHE A 661 -6.94 84.08 -24.67
N THR A 662 -8.09 84.40 -25.25
CA THR A 662 -9.34 83.64 -25.11
C THR A 662 -9.20 82.21 -25.65
N ASP A 663 -8.56 82.05 -26.81
CA ASP A 663 -8.32 80.73 -27.41
C ASP A 663 -7.42 79.86 -26.51
N ALA A 664 -6.38 80.45 -25.93
CA ALA A 664 -5.48 79.75 -25.00
C ALA A 664 -6.19 79.30 -23.70
N ILE A 665 -7.11 80.11 -23.17
CA ILE A 665 -7.93 79.71 -22.01
C ILE A 665 -8.90 78.57 -22.36
N THR A 666 -9.49 78.60 -23.55
CA THR A 666 -10.40 77.54 -24.01
C THR A 666 -9.66 76.20 -24.16
N GLU A 667 -8.44 76.22 -24.68
CA GLU A 667 -7.58 75.03 -24.76
C GLU A 667 -7.21 74.51 -23.36
N LEU A 668 -6.89 75.40 -22.43
CA LEU A 668 -6.59 75.06 -21.03
C LEU A 668 -7.79 74.37 -20.34
N ASP A 669 -9.01 74.85 -20.57
CA ASP A 669 -10.25 74.28 -20.03
C ASP A 669 -10.55 72.87 -20.57
N SER A 670 -10.34 72.67 -21.88
CA SER A 670 -10.46 71.36 -22.52
C SER A 670 -9.47 70.34 -21.96
N ASN A 671 -8.21 70.74 -21.77
CA ASN A 671 -7.18 69.86 -21.19
C ASN A 671 -7.41 69.60 -19.70
N SER A 672 -7.96 70.58 -18.96
CA SER A 672 -8.36 70.43 -17.56
C SER A 672 -9.40 69.31 -17.39
N SER A 673 -10.36 69.20 -18.31
CA SER A 673 -11.39 68.16 -18.27
C SER A 673 -10.82 66.74 -18.43
N LYS A 674 -9.82 66.55 -19.31
CA LYS A 674 -9.13 65.26 -19.47
C LYS A 674 -8.36 64.87 -18.22
N LEU A 675 -7.68 65.84 -17.61
CA LEU A 675 -6.91 65.67 -16.38
C LEU A 675 -7.80 65.21 -15.21
N LYS A 676 -8.99 65.81 -15.07
CA LYS A 676 -9.99 65.42 -14.06
C LYS A 676 -10.44 63.98 -14.21
N ASN A 677 -10.71 63.54 -15.45
CA ASN A 677 -11.13 62.16 -15.71
C ASN A 677 -10.02 61.16 -15.37
N GLY A 678 -8.78 61.41 -15.82
CA GLY A 678 -7.64 60.53 -15.51
C GLY A 678 -7.35 60.43 -14.00
N ALA A 679 -7.50 61.52 -13.25
CA ALA A 679 -7.38 61.49 -11.79
C ALA A 679 -8.52 60.73 -11.11
N SER A 680 -9.72 60.72 -11.68
CA SER A 680 -10.86 59.93 -11.18
C SER A 680 -10.66 58.43 -11.44
N ASP A 681 -10.15 58.06 -12.61
CA ASP A 681 -9.85 56.67 -12.96
C ASP A 681 -8.77 56.07 -12.06
N LEU A 682 -7.69 56.83 -11.80
CA LEU A 682 -6.64 56.42 -10.87
C LEU A 682 -7.19 56.13 -9.47
N THR A 683 -7.98 57.05 -8.90
CA THR A 683 -8.57 56.87 -7.57
C THR A 683 -9.52 55.68 -7.51
N SER A 684 -10.25 55.40 -8.59
CA SER A 684 -11.13 54.24 -8.70
C SER A 684 -10.34 52.92 -8.74
N GLY A 685 -9.24 52.86 -9.49
CA GLY A 685 -8.35 51.68 -9.50
C GLY A 685 -7.67 51.43 -8.15
N LEU A 686 -7.27 52.49 -7.44
CA LEU A 686 -6.70 52.39 -6.09
C LEU A 686 -7.73 51.92 -5.06
N LEU A 687 -9.01 52.28 -5.22
CA LEU A 687 -10.11 51.78 -4.40
C LEU A 687 -10.28 50.27 -4.56
N GLU A 688 -10.30 49.78 -5.81
CA GLU A 688 -10.41 48.35 -6.10
C GLU A 688 -9.22 47.56 -5.54
N PHE A 689 -7.99 48.11 -5.67
CA PHE A 689 -6.79 47.52 -5.09
C PHE A 689 -6.89 47.41 -3.57
N ARG A 690 -7.29 48.49 -2.89
CA ARG A 690 -7.50 48.51 -1.45
C ARG A 690 -8.48 47.42 -1.02
N ASP A 691 -9.63 47.32 -1.67
CA ASP A 691 -10.67 46.37 -1.29
C ASP A 691 -10.19 44.92 -1.47
N LYS A 692 -9.58 44.59 -2.61
CA LYS A 692 -9.02 43.25 -2.85
C LYS A 692 -7.85 42.92 -1.93
N SER A 693 -7.05 43.91 -1.53
CA SER A 693 -5.95 43.67 -0.59
C SER A 693 -6.42 43.21 0.79
N GLN A 694 -7.67 43.51 1.19
CA GLN A 694 -8.22 43.05 2.47
C GLN A 694 -8.31 41.51 2.56
N ASP A 695 -8.40 40.81 1.44
CA ASP A 695 -8.44 39.34 1.41
C ASP A 695 -7.16 38.71 1.99
N PHE A 696 -6.02 39.43 1.99
CA PHE A 696 -4.79 38.97 2.65
C PHE A 696 -4.93 38.82 4.18
N LYS A 697 -5.96 39.41 4.80
CA LYS A 697 -6.26 39.19 6.23
C LYS A 697 -6.76 37.77 6.53
N GLU A 698 -7.28 37.06 5.53
CA GLU A 698 -7.74 35.68 5.68
C GLU A 698 -6.59 34.67 5.48
N PHE A 699 -5.43 35.09 4.98
CA PHE A 699 -4.27 34.22 4.71
C PHE A 699 -3.78 33.42 5.95
N PRO A 700 -3.75 33.99 7.17
CA PRO A 700 -3.44 33.24 8.38
C PRO A 700 -4.35 32.03 8.64
N ARG A 701 -5.59 32.03 8.13
CA ARG A 701 -6.50 30.87 8.28
C ARG A 701 -6.01 29.64 7.54
N LEU A 702 -5.21 29.78 6.48
CA LEU A 702 -4.58 28.65 5.79
C LEU A 702 -3.68 27.86 6.74
N LYS A 703 -2.96 28.55 7.62
CA LYS A 703 -2.14 27.93 8.65
C LYS A 703 -3.01 27.22 9.69
N THR A 704 -3.97 27.93 10.29
CA THR A 704 -4.75 27.42 11.42
C THR A 704 -5.78 26.35 11.04
N GLU A 705 -6.40 26.46 9.87
CA GLU A 705 -7.47 25.54 9.42
C GLU A 705 -6.96 24.48 8.43
N GLY A 706 -5.81 24.69 7.78
CA GLY A 706 -5.25 23.77 6.80
C GLY A 706 -3.99 23.05 7.30
N ILE A 707 -2.91 23.81 7.49
CA ILE A 707 -1.57 23.25 7.74
C ILE A 707 -1.49 22.60 9.11
N VAL A 708 -1.90 23.28 10.18
CA VAL A 708 -1.82 22.73 11.55
C VAL A 708 -2.62 21.41 11.67
N PRO A 709 -3.91 21.32 11.24
CA PRO A 709 -4.64 20.06 11.25
C PRO A 709 -4.01 18.96 10.38
N MET A 710 -3.40 19.32 9.24
CA MET A 710 -2.65 18.37 8.41
C MET A 710 -1.45 17.80 9.16
N ARG A 711 -0.68 18.65 9.84
CA ARG A 711 0.48 18.22 10.65
C ARG A 711 0.07 17.33 11.80
N ASP A 712 -1.02 17.67 12.50
CA ASP A 712 -1.59 16.82 13.54
C ASP A 712 -2.02 15.46 12.98
N GLY A 713 -2.59 15.43 11.77
CA GLY A 713 -2.93 14.21 11.04
C GLY A 713 -1.70 13.35 10.70
N ILE A 714 -0.62 13.97 10.20
CA ILE A 714 0.66 13.29 9.92
C ILE A 714 1.25 12.73 11.21
N LYS A 715 1.18 13.47 12.33
CA LYS A 715 1.65 12.99 13.63
C LYS A 715 0.87 11.77 14.11
N LYS A 716 -0.46 11.79 14.01
CA LYS A 716 -1.29 10.63 14.33
C LYS A 716 -0.97 9.42 13.44
N LEU A 717 -0.63 9.65 12.17
CA LEU A 717 -0.16 8.59 11.27
C LEU A 717 1.17 8.02 11.76
N ASP A 718 2.15 8.87 12.10
CA ASP A 718 3.45 8.44 12.66
C ASP A 718 3.28 7.61 13.94
N ASP A 719 2.42 8.06 14.86
CA ASP A 719 2.06 7.32 16.08
C ASP A 719 1.44 5.94 15.74
N GLY A 720 0.51 5.89 14.78
CA GLY A 720 -0.10 4.64 14.33
C GLY A 720 0.88 3.68 13.64
N ILE A 721 1.89 4.19 12.94
CA ILE A 721 2.96 3.39 12.34
C ILE A 721 3.88 2.80 13.42
N ILE A 722 4.16 3.57 14.48
CA ILE A 722 4.91 3.07 15.65
C ILE A 722 4.16 1.89 16.29
N ASP A 723 2.84 2.02 16.48
CA ASP A 723 2.01 0.94 17.01
C ASP A 723 2.01 -0.30 16.09
N LEU A 724 1.89 -0.10 14.77
CA LEU A 724 1.96 -1.18 13.79
C LEU A 724 3.31 -1.89 13.81
N SER A 725 4.40 -1.13 13.89
CA SER A 725 5.76 -1.66 13.98
C SER A 725 5.93 -2.52 15.24
N ALA A 726 5.48 -2.02 16.39
CA ALA A 726 5.49 -2.77 17.64
C ALA A 726 4.63 -4.06 17.54
N GLY A 727 3.49 -3.99 16.86
CA GLY A 727 2.64 -5.14 16.57
C GLY A 727 3.33 -6.18 15.69
N ALA A 728 4.01 -5.76 14.63
CA ALA A 728 4.75 -6.63 13.72
C ALA A 728 5.88 -7.39 14.45
N PHE A 729 6.64 -6.69 15.30
CA PHE A 729 7.67 -7.33 16.13
C PHE A 729 7.10 -8.37 17.09
N LYS A 730 5.99 -8.06 17.77
CA LYS A 730 5.31 -9.04 18.65
C LYS A 730 4.81 -10.26 17.89
N LEU A 731 4.26 -10.07 16.69
CA LEU A 731 3.79 -11.18 15.86
C LEU A 731 4.96 -12.06 15.42
N LYS A 732 6.08 -11.43 15.03
CA LYS A 732 7.31 -12.13 14.66
C LYS A 732 7.87 -12.93 15.84
N ASP A 733 7.92 -12.35 17.04
CA ASP A 733 8.39 -13.05 18.24
C ASP A 733 7.52 -14.28 18.55
N GLY A 734 6.19 -14.15 18.47
CA GLY A 734 5.27 -15.28 18.61
C GLY A 734 5.43 -16.33 17.52
N SER A 735 5.69 -15.89 16.28
CA SER A 735 5.88 -16.75 15.12
C SER A 735 7.20 -17.53 15.19
N ASN A 736 8.28 -16.91 15.69
CA ASN A 736 9.54 -17.59 16.01
C ASN A 736 9.34 -18.66 17.09
N LEU A 737 8.57 -18.35 18.15
CA LEU A 737 8.28 -19.31 19.21
C LEU A 737 7.51 -20.54 18.68
N ILE A 738 6.57 -20.34 17.75
CA ILE A 738 5.87 -21.45 17.10
C ILE A 738 6.86 -22.27 16.28
N ASP A 739 7.67 -21.64 15.43
CA ASP A 739 8.68 -22.32 14.59
C ASP A 739 9.64 -23.18 15.41
N ASP A 740 10.19 -22.62 16.50
CA ASP A 740 11.07 -23.35 17.42
C ASP A 740 10.39 -24.60 18.00
N ASN A 741 9.13 -24.47 18.45
CA ASN A 741 8.37 -25.59 18.99
C ASN A 741 8.02 -26.63 17.92
N MET A 742 7.75 -26.20 16.69
CA MET A 742 7.48 -27.08 15.56
C MET A 742 8.70 -27.91 15.17
N ARG A 743 9.89 -27.28 15.16
CA ARG A 743 11.14 -27.99 14.93
C ARG A 743 11.41 -29.03 16.01
N ILE A 744 11.21 -28.67 17.28
CA ILE A 744 11.32 -29.62 18.41
C ILE A 744 10.32 -30.77 18.26
N PHE A 745 9.07 -30.49 17.88
CA PHE A 745 8.06 -31.51 17.66
C PHE A 745 8.45 -32.47 16.53
N ALA A 746 8.91 -31.95 15.39
CA ALA A 746 9.37 -32.74 14.25
C ALA A 746 10.57 -33.64 14.64
N GLU A 747 11.55 -33.08 15.35
CA GLU A 747 12.70 -33.84 15.88
C GLU A 747 12.26 -34.99 16.80
N LYS A 748 11.33 -34.71 17.73
CA LYS A 748 10.82 -35.71 18.68
C LYS A 748 9.98 -36.78 17.99
N LEU A 749 9.22 -36.41 16.98
CA LEU A 749 8.44 -37.35 16.18
C LEU A 749 9.34 -38.26 15.36
N GLN A 750 10.41 -37.71 14.77
CA GLN A 750 11.41 -38.50 14.06
C GLN A 750 12.15 -39.46 15.01
N GLU A 751 12.48 -39.01 16.24
CA GLU A 751 13.01 -39.87 17.28
C GLU A 751 12.04 -41.00 17.67
N PHE A 752 10.73 -40.70 17.79
CA PHE A 752 9.71 -41.70 18.09
C PHE A 752 9.54 -42.73 16.95
N LYS A 753 9.56 -42.30 15.68
CA LYS A 753 9.57 -43.21 14.54
C LYS A 753 10.78 -44.14 14.62
N GLN A 754 11.98 -43.56 14.71
CA GLN A 754 13.23 -44.32 14.66
C GLN A 754 13.41 -45.28 15.84
N LYS A 755 13.12 -44.83 17.07
CA LYS A 755 13.35 -45.65 18.28
C LYS A 755 12.15 -46.50 18.67
N GLY A 756 10.95 -46.12 18.25
CA GLY A 756 9.70 -46.78 18.61
C GLY A 756 9.21 -47.70 17.50
N ILE A 757 8.85 -47.12 16.35
CA ILE A 757 8.17 -47.83 15.26
C ILE A 757 9.16 -48.70 14.46
N ASP A 758 10.28 -48.13 14.01
CA ASP A 758 11.26 -48.85 13.19
C ASP A 758 11.91 -50.00 14.00
N GLU A 759 12.17 -49.79 15.29
CA GLU A 759 12.67 -50.84 16.19
C GLU A 759 11.62 -51.92 16.47
N LEU A 760 10.34 -51.56 16.52
CA LEU A 760 9.24 -52.52 16.65
C LEU A 760 9.05 -53.34 15.36
N ASP A 761 9.16 -52.71 14.19
CA ASP A 761 9.14 -53.40 12.90
C ASP A 761 10.32 -54.39 12.81
N ARG A 762 11.53 -53.95 13.13
CA ARG A 762 12.72 -54.81 13.15
C ARG A 762 12.57 -56.03 14.08
N LYS A 763 12.01 -55.83 15.28
CA LYS A 763 11.80 -56.93 16.25
C LYS A 763 10.67 -57.90 15.88
N THR A 764 9.82 -57.53 14.94
CA THR A 764 8.69 -58.37 14.50
C THR A 764 8.87 -58.94 13.10
N GLU A 765 10.03 -58.68 12.47
CA GLU A 765 10.34 -59.06 11.08
C GLU A 765 10.33 -60.57 10.86
N GLU A 766 10.73 -61.35 11.88
CA GLU A 766 10.85 -62.81 11.81
C GLU A 766 9.52 -63.54 12.14
N LEU A 767 8.49 -62.83 12.61
CA LEU A 767 7.21 -63.43 12.99
C LEU A 767 6.47 -64.15 11.84
N PRO A 768 6.49 -63.66 10.58
CA PRO A 768 5.93 -64.39 9.45
C PRO A 768 6.63 -65.73 9.20
N GLU A 769 7.97 -65.78 9.26
CA GLU A 769 8.74 -67.02 9.08
C GLU A 769 8.50 -68.00 10.23
N PHE A 770 8.39 -67.49 11.46
CA PHE A 770 7.99 -68.28 12.63
C PHE A 770 6.61 -68.91 12.45
N LYS A 771 5.62 -68.11 12.02
CA LYS A 771 4.26 -68.58 11.75
C LYS A 771 4.24 -69.65 10.65
N GLU A 772 4.90 -69.41 9.52
CA GLU A 772 4.99 -70.38 8.42
C GLU A 772 5.60 -71.71 8.88
N THR A 773 6.60 -71.66 9.76
CA THR A 773 7.26 -72.85 10.33
C THR A 773 6.32 -73.64 11.23
N VAL A 774 5.60 -72.97 12.14
CA VAL A 774 4.62 -73.61 13.03
C VAL A 774 3.44 -74.18 12.24
N ASP A 775 2.92 -73.45 11.24
CA ASP A 775 1.87 -73.92 10.34
C ASP A 775 2.31 -75.19 9.60
N ALA A 776 3.56 -75.24 9.10
CA ALA A 776 4.13 -76.41 8.45
C ALA A 776 4.32 -77.61 9.41
N MET A 777 4.75 -77.36 10.65
CA MET A 777 4.86 -78.39 11.68
C MET A 777 3.49 -78.96 12.06
N LEU A 778 2.47 -78.11 12.20
CA LEU A 778 1.10 -78.51 12.50
C LEU A 778 0.52 -79.37 11.36
N GLU A 779 0.75 -78.96 10.10
CA GLU A 779 0.35 -79.72 8.92
C GLU A 779 0.99 -81.12 8.92
N LEU A 780 2.29 -81.22 9.23
CA LEU A 780 3.00 -82.49 9.30
C LEU A 780 2.54 -83.36 10.48
N SER A 781 2.27 -82.75 11.63
CA SER A 781 1.73 -83.44 12.81
C SER A 781 0.34 -84.03 12.54
N LYS A 782 -0.56 -83.26 11.92
CA LYS A 782 -1.89 -83.73 11.51
C LYS A 782 -1.82 -84.78 10.40
N GLY A 783 -0.86 -84.66 9.48
CA GLY A 783 -0.63 -85.63 8.40
C GLY A 783 -0.08 -86.98 8.89
N ASP A 784 0.65 -86.99 10.01
CA ASP A 784 1.18 -88.20 10.66
C ASP A 784 0.44 -88.47 11.97
N ASN A 785 -0.89 -88.55 11.90
CA ASN A 785 -1.75 -88.82 13.05
C ASN A 785 -2.07 -90.32 13.24
N SER A 786 -1.60 -91.19 12.32
CA SER A 786 -1.85 -92.63 12.37
C SER A 786 -0.66 -93.47 11.91
N PHE A 787 -0.34 -94.50 12.70
CA PHE A 787 0.63 -95.52 12.36
C PHE A 787 0.03 -96.63 11.49
N THR A 788 -1.26 -96.95 11.65
CA THR A 788 -1.92 -98.03 10.91
C THR A 788 -2.69 -97.57 9.67
N GLY A 789 -3.01 -96.28 9.59
CA GLY A 789 -3.87 -95.66 8.59
C GLY A 789 -5.11 -95.04 9.23
N THR A 790 -5.62 -93.96 8.64
CA THR A 790 -6.87 -93.32 9.04
C THR A 790 -7.73 -92.97 7.82
N ASN A 791 -8.99 -92.62 8.05
CA ASN A 791 -9.98 -92.22 7.05
C ASN A 791 -11.02 -91.27 7.65
N GLU A 792 -11.84 -90.67 6.79
CA GLU A 792 -12.95 -89.83 7.22
C GLU A 792 -13.87 -90.59 8.20
N GLY A 793 -14.24 -89.93 9.30
CA GLY A 793 -15.00 -90.51 10.42
C GLY A 793 -14.16 -90.96 11.62
N PHE A 794 -12.82 -90.92 11.54
CA PHE A 794 -11.94 -91.28 12.65
C PHE A 794 -11.07 -90.10 13.12
N ASP A 795 -11.11 -89.78 14.41
CA ASP A 795 -10.08 -88.95 15.05
C ASP A 795 -8.96 -89.87 15.53
N THR A 796 -7.85 -89.90 14.80
CA THR A 796 -6.78 -90.87 15.04
C THR A 796 -5.58 -90.22 15.71
N LYS A 797 -5.09 -90.87 16.76
CA LYS A 797 -3.88 -90.49 17.46
C LYS A 797 -3.02 -91.72 17.66
N TYR A 798 -1.70 -91.56 17.63
CA TYR A 798 -0.82 -92.65 17.97
C TYR A 798 0.34 -92.23 18.87
N ARG A 799 0.77 -93.21 19.66
CA ARG A 799 1.97 -93.15 20.47
C ARG A 799 2.79 -94.40 20.24
N ILE A 800 4.10 -94.27 20.39
CA ILE A 800 5.04 -95.38 20.34
C ILE A 800 5.56 -95.58 21.75
N ILE A 801 5.50 -96.82 22.24
CA ILE A 801 6.11 -97.23 23.49
C ILE A 801 7.24 -98.18 23.16
N GLU A 802 8.48 -97.70 23.26
CA GLU A 802 9.64 -98.56 23.14
C GLU A 802 10.10 -99.05 24.50
N LYS A 803 10.44 -100.33 24.54
CA LYS A 803 11.16 -100.94 25.63
C LYS A 803 12.49 -101.44 25.09
N ILE A 804 13.57 -100.81 25.54
CA ILE A 804 14.93 -101.10 25.09
C ILE A 804 15.65 -101.85 26.20
N LYS A 805 16.19 -103.02 25.86
CA LYS A 805 16.93 -103.90 26.77
C LYS A 805 18.33 -104.18 26.25
#